data_AF-A0A140E6N8-F1
#
_entry.id   AF-A0A140E6N8-F1
#
_cell.length_a   1.000
_cell.length_b   1.000
_cell.length_c   1.000
_cell.angle_alpha   90.00
_cell.angle_beta   90.00
_cell.angle_gamma   90.00
#
_symmetry.space_group_name_H-M   'P 1'
#
loop_
_entity.id
_entity.type
_entity.pdbx_description
1 polymer ?
#
loop_
_entity_poly.entity_id
_entity_poly.type
_entity_poly.pdbx_seq_one_letter_code
_entity_poly.pdbx_strand_id
1 'polypeptide(L)'
;MSEIGIKANQCLQHYLAVFANHRELTNDVEAMDECIHHFLDQRPAKKGLSWLDRASGLAAAPFWQEADIVKASKLSTLALSRILGHEGAISIELLEYLAQFSPDILRWAIRYSKLFTRSDSLTWNSLRQRLEGDEWRIFIGVCDRLLDQLEPFDQIVHSAENELAHLSLIETLSYLSVIAYEQLIPGARASSEAIEWDVYNRIISNKLKTCSHGDFSLNEDRLGQALKRHLSPIIFPSPAVTDECRNNLEAFAILIVATKERMDYEKSIDWFCFDPECRYQLKPGDSVIYNESDKGHVAWQRTERKFLALWNYWMNRGMLEFVKRGMAGIQIGSKENHEQNTEAYIKAIRSELHLKEAFGLDDEIVLPEGLSAKLFQALLSIELHSVFFKSAYIKPFQNHYSSCGIVAQALSRLAFRGAVEGENRFPMTWAEEDEKVKRTVGWTVCDEYPKGSKLAAKAILKFWTSDLKELSTSLKEQPKLPIPTLYERPFYKIGHYNFQFPWVVAQQNNLTTAVNNLRRIGARRSGQMSETRRIELRLAELLSNFGFAVEVGYQPDRIDQDDAGEVDLICHYNGVILLIEVKSGYIRSTRHEVWLHQTNTLRKAARQLKRKTPTVLDALASDEQLRSRLGICDSSTIDHFRAWIVDTSIECDQQIIDGYLVVSLESLLIILRDEREMLLPIDKISDEKIEKLFPNGQCPKRLIEVVENGEVWMGLD
;
A
#
# COMPACT_ATOMS: atom_id res chain seq x y z
N MET A 1 -35.67 20.49 -14.80
CA MET A 1 -35.15 20.12 -13.47
C MET A 1 -35.83 18.83 -13.08
N SER A 2 -35.12 17.71 -13.08
CA SER A 2 -35.60 16.51 -12.38
C SER A 2 -35.79 16.89 -10.91
N GLU A 3 -36.90 16.46 -10.32
CA GLU A 3 -37.19 16.72 -8.92
C GLU A 3 -36.10 16.04 -8.06
N ILE A 4 -35.31 16.84 -7.34
CA ILE A 4 -34.28 16.30 -6.43
C ILE A 4 -34.96 15.43 -5.38
N GLY A 5 -34.54 14.17 -5.26
CA GLY A 5 -35.13 13.25 -4.29
C GLY A 5 -35.06 13.80 -2.86
N ILE A 6 -36.04 13.48 -2.02
CA ILE A 6 -36.19 14.02 -0.65
C ILE A 6 -34.87 13.94 0.15
N LYS A 7 -34.16 12.81 0.08
CA LYS A 7 -32.89 12.60 0.77
C LYS A 7 -31.75 13.47 0.21
N ALA A 8 -31.65 13.58 -1.11
CA ALA A 8 -30.69 14.47 -1.75
C ALA A 8 -30.98 15.94 -1.43
N ASN A 9 -32.25 16.34 -1.33
CA ASN A 9 -32.62 17.68 -0.87
C ASN A 9 -32.17 17.94 0.57
N GLN A 10 -32.30 16.95 1.48
CA GLN A 10 -31.78 17.09 2.84
C GLN A 10 -30.26 17.32 2.86
N CYS A 11 -29.51 16.65 1.98
CA CYS A 11 -28.08 16.90 1.81
C CYS A 11 -27.80 18.30 1.24
N LEU A 12 -28.55 18.73 0.23
CA LEU A 12 -28.46 20.09 -0.33
C LEU A 12 -28.65 21.16 0.74
N GLN A 13 -29.72 21.06 1.54
CA GLN A 13 -29.97 22.02 2.63
C GLN A 13 -28.84 22.05 3.66
N HIS A 14 -28.22 20.89 3.97
CA HIS A 14 -27.03 20.84 4.81
C HIS A 14 -25.87 21.64 4.20
N TYR A 15 -25.56 21.44 2.92
CA TYR A 15 -24.47 22.17 2.27
C TYR A 15 -24.76 23.66 2.12
N LEU A 16 -26.00 24.06 1.81
CA LEU A 16 -26.37 25.47 1.76
C LEU A 16 -26.23 26.17 3.12
N ALA A 17 -26.58 25.49 4.21
CA ALA A 17 -26.38 26.01 5.56
C ALA A 17 -24.89 26.19 5.90
N VAL A 18 -24.06 25.19 5.57
CA VAL A 18 -22.60 25.30 5.76
C VAL A 18 -22.02 26.45 4.94
N PHE A 19 -22.45 26.59 3.68
CA PHE A 19 -21.99 27.65 2.78
C PHE A 19 -22.34 29.03 3.33
N ALA A 20 -23.60 29.25 3.70
CA ALA A 20 -24.07 30.52 4.23
C ALA A 20 -23.29 30.92 5.51
N ASN A 21 -23.15 29.98 6.45
CA ASN A 21 -22.43 30.25 7.70
C ASN A 21 -20.96 30.60 7.47
N HIS A 22 -20.26 29.88 6.59
CA HIS A 22 -18.83 30.14 6.33
C HIS A 22 -18.62 31.38 5.47
N ARG A 23 -19.55 31.68 4.56
CA ARG A 23 -19.52 32.90 3.75
C ARG A 23 -19.53 34.16 4.62
N GLU A 24 -20.28 34.16 5.72
CA GLU A 24 -20.30 35.28 6.67
C GLU A 24 -18.96 35.50 7.37
N LEU A 25 -18.15 34.45 7.51
CA LEU A 25 -16.87 34.49 8.22
C LEU A 25 -15.66 34.68 7.29
N THR A 26 -15.82 34.37 6.00
CA THR A 26 -14.70 34.25 5.06
C THR A 26 -15.03 34.88 3.70
N ASN A 27 -14.91 34.11 2.61
CA ASN A 27 -15.26 34.48 1.25
C ASN A 27 -15.95 33.30 0.55
N ASP A 28 -16.52 33.53 -0.63
CA ASP A 28 -17.33 32.52 -1.32
C ASP A 28 -16.53 31.27 -1.72
N VAL A 29 -15.22 31.41 -1.99
CA VAL A 29 -14.33 30.29 -2.33
C VAL A 29 -14.07 29.40 -1.11
N GLU A 30 -13.74 30.01 0.03
CA GLU A 30 -13.51 29.29 1.29
C GLU A 30 -14.79 28.63 1.81
N ALA A 31 -15.93 29.30 1.65
CA ALA A 31 -17.23 28.74 1.98
C ALA A 31 -17.58 27.52 1.10
N MET A 32 -17.27 27.57 -0.19
CA MET A 32 -17.43 26.43 -1.10
C MET A 32 -16.51 25.27 -0.73
N ASP A 33 -15.23 25.54 -0.46
CA ASP A 33 -14.26 24.50 -0.07
C ASP A 33 -14.67 23.82 1.25
N GLU A 34 -15.24 24.57 2.20
CA GLU A 34 -15.74 23.98 3.44
C GLU A 34 -16.94 23.05 3.19
N CYS A 35 -17.90 23.45 2.35
CA CYS A 35 -19.00 22.60 1.90
C CYS A 35 -18.51 21.31 1.24
N ILE A 36 -17.53 21.44 0.34
CA ILE A 36 -16.91 20.31 -0.33
C ILE A 36 -16.25 19.38 0.68
N HIS A 37 -15.53 19.91 1.66
CA HIS A 37 -14.96 19.09 2.70
C HIS A 37 -16.05 18.33 3.48
N HIS A 38 -17.19 18.95 3.81
CA HIS A 38 -18.32 18.24 4.43
C HIS A 38 -18.76 17.04 3.57
N PHE A 39 -18.90 17.21 2.26
CA PHE A 39 -19.24 16.12 1.34
C PHE A 39 -18.18 15.03 1.30
N LEU A 40 -16.90 15.39 1.16
CA LEU A 40 -15.78 14.44 1.09
C LEU A 40 -15.63 13.64 2.40
N ASP A 41 -16.03 14.22 3.54
CA ASP A 41 -16.06 13.56 4.84
C ASP A 41 -17.40 12.85 5.12
N GLN A 42 -18.25 12.70 4.10
CA GLN A 42 -19.54 12.01 4.13
C GLN A 42 -20.54 12.63 5.13
N ARG A 43 -20.46 13.94 5.34
CA ARG A 43 -21.47 14.72 6.07
C ARG A 43 -22.58 15.17 5.11
N PRO A 44 -23.86 15.23 5.55
CA PRO A 44 -24.34 14.90 6.88
C PRO A 44 -24.29 13.39 7.19
N ALA A 45 -23.84 13.05 8.40
CA ALA A 45 -23.74 11.67 8.88
C ALA A 45 -25.07 11.18 9.46
N LYS A 46 -26.17 11.32 8.71
CA LYS A 46 -27.50 10.84 9.13
C LYS A 46 -27.76 9.42 8.64
N LYS A 47 -28.41 8.60 9.48
CA LYS A 47 -28.78 7.21 9.14
C LYS A 47 -29.70 7.20 7.90
N GLY A 48 -29.38 6.33 6.93
CA GLY A 48 -30.19 6.13 5.73
C GLY A 48 -29.84 7.03 4.52
N LEU A 49 -28.82 7.89 4.63
CA LEU A 49 -28.26 8.66 3.52
C LEU A 49 -27.12 7.88 2.84
N SER A 50 -27.26 7.64 1.54
CA SER A 50 -26.25 6.99 0.70
C SER A 50 -25.19 7.99 0.21
N TRP A 51 -24.10 7.49 -0.38
CA TRP A 51 -23.10 8.35 -1.01
C TRP A 51 -23.68 9.07 -2.24
N LEU A 52 -24.57 8.40 -2.98
CA LEU A 52 -25.34 8.98 -4.07
C LEU A 52 -26.21 10.16 -3.60
N ASP A 53 -26.97 10.01 -2.50
CA ASP A 53 -27.81 11.11 -1.98
C ASP A 53 -26.97 12.36 -1.65
N ARG A 54 -25.76 12.17 -1.11
CA ARG A 54 -24.83 13.25 -0.78
C ARG A 54 -24.24 13.90 -2.03
N ALA A 55 -23.88 13.10 -3.04
CA ALA A 55 -23.37 13.59 -4.31
C ALA A 55 -24.44 14.38 -5.07
N SER A 56 -25.67 13.87 -5.14
CA SER A 56 -26.81 14.58 -5.73
C SER A 56 -27.14 15.88 -5.00
N GLY A 57 -27.09 15.87 -3.67
CA GLY A 57 -27.29 17.08 -2.87
C GLY A 57 -26.22 18.14 -3.12
N LEU A 58 -24.94 17.74 -3.21
CA LEU A 58 -23.85 18.70 -3.48
C LEU A 58 -23.92 19.22 -4.92
N ALA A 59 -24.20 18.37 -5.89
CA ALA A 59 -24.31 18.75 -7.30
C ALA A 59 -25.44 19.74 -7.57
N ALA A 60 -26.49 19.74 -6.75
CA ALA A 60 -27.61 20.67 -6.86
C ALA A 60 -27.35 22.06 -6.25
N ALA A 61 -26.19 22.28 -5.62
CA ALA A 61 -25.86 23.58 -5.03
C ALA A 61 -25.60 24.66 -6.11
N PRO A 62 -26.05 25.92 -5.90
CA PRO A 62 -26.00 26.95 -6.93
C PRO A 62 -24.59 27.47 -7.24
N PHE A 63 -23.63 27.34 -6.30
CA PHE A 63 -22.26 27.84 -6.49
C PHE A 63 -21.52 27.19 -7.67
N TRP A 64 -21.98 26.03 -8.18
CA TRP A 64 -21.42 25.43 -9.40
C TRP A 64 -21.65 26.29 -10.65
N GLN A 65 -22.60 27.22 -10.60
CA GLN A 65 -22.90 28.19 -11.67
C GLN A 65 -22.08 29.48 -11.54
N GLU A 66 -21.13 29.54 -10.62
CA GLU A 66 -20.25 30.68 -10.40
C GLU A 66 -18.82 30.31 -10.82
N ALA A 67 -18.53 30.46 -12.11
CA ALA A 67 -17.31 29.93 -12.72
C ALA A 67 -16.00 30.40 -12.04
N ASP A 68 -15.96 31.65 -11.57
CA ASP A 68 -14.78 32.19 -10.90
C ASP A 68 -14.55 31.52 -9.53
N ILE A 69 -15.62 31.24 -8.77
CA ILE A 69 -15.54 30.50 -7.51
C ILE A 69 -15.10 29.05 -7.76
N VAL A 70 -15.71 28.39 -8.75
CA VAL A 70 -15.38 26.99 -9.10
C VAL A 70 -13.91 26.84 -9.51
N LYS A 71 -13.36 27.79 -10.27
CA LYS A 71 -11.95 27.81 -10.69
C LYS A 71 -10.99 28.13 -9.56
N ALA A 72 -11.39 28.99 -8.62
CA ALA A 72 -10.56 29.39 -7.49
C ALA A 72 -10.55 28.34 -6.36
N SER A 73 -11.59 27.51 -6.26
CA SER A 73 -11.69 26.41 -5.29
C SER A 73 -10.57 25.37 -5.49
N LYS A 74 -9.92 24.98 -4.39
CA LYS A 74 -8.86 23.96 -4.41
C LYS A 74 -9.40 22.53 -4.50
N LEU A 75 -10.70 22.35 -4.22
CA LEU A 75 -11.32 21.04 -4.05
C LEU A 75 -12.41 20.74 -5.08
N SER A 76 -12.81 21.72 -5.89
CA SER A 76 -13.89 21.61 -6.88
C SER A 76 -13.70 20.39 -7.80
N THR A 77 -12.50 20.22 -8.36
CA THR A 77 -12.13 19.06 -9.18
C THR A 77 -12.28 17.74 -8.44
N LEU A 78 -11.78 17.65 -7.20
CA LEU A 78 -11.86 16.42 -6.40
C LEU A 78 -13.33 16.10 -6.09
N ALA A 79 -14.12 17.08 -5.66
CA ALA A 79 -15.54 16.92 -5.38
C ALA A 79 -16.32 16.45 -6.62
N LEU A 80 -16.10 17.09 -7.76
CA LEU A 80 -16.73 16.70 -9.02
C LEU A 80 -16.31 15.29 -9.42
N SER A 81 -15.05 14.89 -9.25
CA SER A 81 -14.64 13.51 -9.53
C SER A 81 -15.41 12.48 -8.68
N ARG A 82 -15.68 12.81 -7.41
CA ARG A 82 -16.46 11.96 -6.51
C ARG A 82 -17.95 11.94 -6.90
N ILE A 83 -18.50 13.07 -7.31
CA ILE A 83 -19.87 13.17 -7.85
C ILE A 83 -20.00 12.32 -9.13
N LEU A 84 -19.06 12.47 -10.08
CA LEU A 84 -19.05 11.73 -11.34
C LEU A 84 -18.93 10.21 -11.13
N GLY A 85 -18.37 9.77 -10.00
CA GLY A 85 -18.35 8.36 -9.60
C GLY A 85 -19.75 7.75 -9.39
N HIS A 86 -20.80 8.57 -9.39
CA HIS A 86 -22.19 8.17 -9.23
C HIS A 86 -23.05 8.55 -10.43
N GLU A 87 -23.54 7.53 -11.13
CA GLU A 87 -24.44 7.71 -12.25
C GLU A 87 -25.72 8.45 -11.83
N GLY A 88 -26.10 9.50 -12.58
CA GLY A 88 -27.28 10.30 -12.28
C GLY A 88 -27.17 11.27 -11.09
N ALA A 89 -26.00 11.40 -10.45
CA ALA A 89 -25.83 12.34 -9.34
C ALA A 89 -25.84 13.81 -9.78
N ILE A 90 -25.39 14.09 -11.00
CA ILE A 90 -25.26 15.44 -11.56
C ILE A 90 -26.03 15.51 -12.89
N SER A 91 -26.66 16.66 -13.17
CA SER A 91 -27.42 16.83 -14.41
C SER A 91 -26.47 17.12 -15.59
N ILE A 92 -26.89 16.72 -16.80
CA ILE A 92 -26.11 16.95 -18.01
C ILE A 92 -25.97 18.45 -18.30
N GLU A 93 -27.01 19.24 -18.00
CA GLU A 93 -27.00 20.69 -18.21
C GLU A 93 -25.93 21.39 -17.34
N LEU A 94 -25.76 20.93 -16.09
CA LEU A 94 -24.69 21.46 -15.24
C LEU A 94 -23.31 21.06 -15.77
N LEU A 95 -23.16 19.84 -16.29
CA LEU A 95 -21.90 19.40 -16.89
C LEU A 95 -21.57 20.17 -18.18
N GLU A 96 -22.56 20.48 -19.03
CA GLU A 96 -22.39 21.35 -20.21
C GLU A 96 -21.96 22.76 -19.79
N TYR A 97 -22.59 23.33 -18.76
CA TYR A 97 -22.17 24.62 -18.19
C TYR A 97 -20.71 24.57 -17.71
N LEU A 98 -20.34 23.56 -16.92
CA LEU A 98 -18.96 23.40 -16.44
C LEU A 98 -17.98 23.19 -17.61
N ALA A 99 -18.39 22.49 -18.66
CA ALA A 99 -17.57 22.28 -19.84
C ALA A 99 -17.29 23.56 -20.63
N GLN A 100 -18.24 24.49 -20.64
CA GLN A 100 -18.10 25.79 -21.30
C GLN A 100 -17.30 26.78 -20.45
N PHE A 101 -17.62 26.88 -19.16
CA PHE A 101 -17.11 27.96 -18.31
C PHE A 101 -15.92 27.56 -17.45
N SER A 102 -15.74 26.27 -17.13
CA SER A 102 -14.65 25.73 -16.31
C SER A 102 -14.08 24.40 -16.88
N PRO A 103 -13.65 24.37 -18.16
CA PRO A 103 -13.32 23.13 -18.85
C PRO A 103 -12.20 22.32 -18.22
N ASP A 104 -11.14 22.97 -17.69
CA ASP A 104 -10.03 22.27 -17.03
C ASP A 104 -10.49 21.52 -15.78
N ILE A 105 -11.37 22.13 -14.98
CA ILE A 105 -11.92 21.52 -13.76
C ILE A 105 -12.69 20.25 -14.12
N LEU A 106 -13.54 20.31 -15.16
CA LEU A 106 -14.30 19.15 -15.59
C LEU A 106 -13.41 18.06 -16.22
N ARG A 107 -12.43 18.41 -17.07
CA ARG A 107 -11.48 17.45 -17.64
C ARG A 107 -10.72 16.69 -16.56
N TRP A 108 -10.23 17.39 -15.54
CA TRP A 108 -9.58 16.74 -14.40
C TRP A 108 -10.55 15.91 -13.55
N ALA A 109 -11.79 16.34 -13.37
CA ALA A 109 -12.81 15.55 -12.68
C ALA A 109 -13.11 14.23 -13.41
N ILE A 110 -13.18 14.26 -14.75
CA ILE A 110 -13.34 13.08 -15.61
C ILE A 110 -12.12 12.15 -15.48
N ARG A 111 -10.90 12.71 -15.48
CA ARG A 111 -9.65 11.98 -15.25
C ARG A 111 -9.65 11.27 -13.89
N TYR A 112 -9.81 11.98 -12.78
CA TYR A 112 -9.77 11.41 -11.44
C TYR A 112 -10.90 10.40 -11.16
N SER A 113 -12.09 10.60 -11.76
CA SER A 113 -13.21 9.67 -11.63
C SER A 113 -13.10 8.45 -12.54
N LYS A 114 -12.16 8.47 -13.50
CA LYS A 114 -12.09 7.53 -14.62
C LYS A 114 -13.46 7.36 -15.31
N LEU A 115 -14.25 8.43 -15.42
CA LEU A 115 -15.59 8.35 -16.01
C LEU A 115 -15.53 7.75 -17.42
N PHE A 116 -14.50 8.11 -18.19
CA PHE A 116 -14.34 7.62 -19.56
C PHE A 116 -14.13 6.11 -19.66
N THR A 117 -13.61 5.44 -18.62
CA THR A 117 -13.37 3.99 -18.65
C THR A 117 -14.63 3.16 -18.38
N ARG A 118 -15.79 3.79 -18.14
CA ARG A 118 -17.08 3.14 -17.92
C ARG A 118 -17.92 3.19 -19.20
N SER A 119 -17.79 2.16 -20.03
CA SER A 119 -18.46 2.09 -21.34
C SER A 119 -19.99 2.11 -21.26
N ASP A 120 -20.55 1.66 -20.14
CA ASP A 120 -21.98 1.66 -19.83
C ASP A 120 -22.49 2.96 -19.19
N SER A 121 -21.63 3.96 -18.93
CA SER A 121 -22.04 5.22 -18.31
C SER A 121 -22.86 6.08 -19.28
N LEU A 122 -24.12 6.33 -18.92
CA LEU A 122 -25.02 7.23 -19.64
C LEU A 122 -24.50 8.67 -19.59
N THR A 123 -23.88 9.06 -18.48
CA THR A 123 -23.31 10.38 -18.25
C THR A 123 -22.15 10.63 -19.21
N TRP A 124 -21.22 9.68 -19.34
CA TRP A 124 -20.10 9.79 -20.27
C TRP A 124 -20.59 9.85 -21.73
N ASN A 125 -21.49 8.93 -22.10
CA ASN A 125 -22.03 8.87 -23.46
C ASN A 125 -22.78 10.15 -23.84
N SER A 126 -23.52 10.76 -22.91
CA SER A 126 -24.19 12.04 -23.14
C SER A 126 -23.20 13.18 -23.34
N LEU A 127 -22.14 13.26 -22.52
CA LEU A 127 -21.11 14.29 -22.67
C LEU A 127 -20.39 14.17 -24.01
N ARG A 128 -20.02 12.95 -24.43
CA ARG A 128 -19.38 12.73 -25.73
C ARG A 128 -20.19 13.24 -26.91
N GLN A 129 -21.52 13.16 -26.83
CA GLN A 129 -22.42 13.60 -27.91
C GLN A 129 -22.67 15.11 -27.92
N ARG A 130 -22.57 15.76 -26.75
CA ARG A 130 -22.97 17.17 -26.54
C ARG A 130 -21.82 18.16 -26.49
N LEU A 131 -20.64 17.71 -26.06
CA LEU A 131 -19.48 18.60 -25.94
C LEU A 131 -18.85 18.87 -27.31
N GLU A 132 -18.79 20.15 -27.68
CA GLU A 132 -18.22 20.64 -28.93
C GLU A 132 -16.92 21.43 -28.69
N GLY A 133 -16.18 21.69 -29.77
CA GLY A 133 -14.90 22.43 -29.75
C GLY A 133 -13.66 21.54 -29.86
N ASP A 134 -12.58 22.12 -30.38
CA ASP A 134 -11.37 21.36 -30.72
C ASP A 134 -10.68 20.76 -29.49
N GLU A 135 -10.60 21.49 -28.38
CA GLU A 135 -10.00 21.02 -27.12
C GLU A 135 -10.75 19.82 -26.54
N TRP A 136 -12.10 19.84 -26.56
CA TRP A 136 -12.92 18.72 -26.10
C TRP A 136 -12.81 17.52 -27.04
N ARG A 137 -12.75 17.76 -28.36
CA ARG A 137 -12.50 16.69 -29.34
C ARG A 137 -11.16 16.02 -29.12
N ILE A 138 -10.10 16.79 -28.83
CA ILE A 138 -8.77 16.25 -28.50
C ILE A 138 -8.84 15.44 -27.20
N PHE A 139 -9.42 15.99 -26.13
CA PHE A 139 -9.52 15.30 -24.84
C PHE A 139 -10.30 13.98 -24.93
N ILE A 140 -11.48 13.98 -25.56
CA ILE A 140 -12.28 12.76 -25.77
C ILE A 140 -11.53 11.79 -26.67
N GLY A 141 -10.90 12.28 -27.75
CA GLY A 141 -10.10 11.45 -28.64
C GLY A 141 -8.92 10.78 -27.92
N VAL A 142 -8.25 11.46 -26.99
CA VAL A 142 -7.21 10.85 -26.15
C VAL A 142 -7.80 9.79 -25.22
N CYS A 143 -8.94 10.07 -24.58
CA CYS A 143 -9.62 9.08 -23.74
C CYS A 143 -9.98 7.81 -24.52
N ASP A 144 -10.54 7.98 -25.73
CA ASP A 144 -10.88 6.87 -26.62
C ASP A 144 -9.61 6.11 -27.04
N ARG A 145 -8.54 6.80 -27.45
CA ARG A 145 -7.27 6.16 -27.82
C ARG A 145 -6.64 5.36 -26.69
N LEU A 146 -6.72 5.84 -25.45
CA LEU A 146 -6.20 5.12 -24.29
C LEU A 146 -6.99 3.81 -24.05
N LEU A 147 -8.30 3.80 -24.31
CA LEU A 147 -9.14 2.60 -24.20
C LEU A 147 -8.98 1.65 -25.39
N ASP A 148 -8.82 2.19 -26.60
CA ASP A 148 -8.59 1.40 -27.82
C ASP A 148 -7.34 0.50 -27.69
N GLN A 149 -6.33 0.93 -26.92
CA GLN A 149 -5.14 0.10 -26.67
C GLN A 149 -5.44 -1.14 -25.82
N LEU A 150 -6.51 -1.13 -25.02
CA LEU A 150 -6.85 -2.23 -24.12
C LEU A 150 -7.50 -3.39 -24.87
N GLU A 151 -8.38 -3.07 -25.83
CA GLU A 151 -9.28 -4.04 -26.48
C GLU A 151 -8.56 -5.24 -27.11
N PRO A 152 -7.47 -5.08 -27.89
CA PRO A 152 -6.78 -6.23 -28.48
C PRO A 152 -6.29 -7.21 -27.42
N PHE A 153 -5.76 -6.70 -26.30
CA PHE A 153 -5.25 -7.55 -25.23
C PHE A 153 -6.37 -8.15 -24.40
N ASP A 154 -7.48 -7.45 -24.18
CA ASP A 154 -8.67 -8.02 -23.54
C ASP A 154 -9.21 -9.22 -24.33
N GLN A 155 -9.23 -9.14 -25.67
CA GLN A 155 -9.63 -10.24 -26.54
C GLN A 155 -8.64 -11.42 -26.47
N ILE A 156 -7.33 -11.15 -26.50
CA ILE A 156 -6.29 -12.20 -26.40
C ILE A 156 -6.35 -12.88 -25.02
N VAL A 157 -6.45 -12.10 -23.95
CA VAL A 157 -6.58 -12.63 -22.57
C VAL A 157 -7.83 -13.51 -22.47
N HIS A 158 -8.98 -13.03 -22.93
CA HIS A 158 -10.22 -13.80 -22.89
C HIS A 158 -10.13 -15.10 -23.69
N SER A 159 -9.54 -15.06 -24.89
CA SER A 159 -9.34 -16.25 -25.72
C SER A 159 -8.43 -17.27 -25.04
N ALA A 160 -7.29 -16.83 -24.48
CA ALA A 160 -6.35 -17.70 -23.79
C ALA A 160 -6.95 -18.28 -22.48
N GLU A 161 -7.68 -17.46 -21.71
CA GLU A 161 -8.41 -17.94 -20.51
C GLU A 161 -9.47 -18.99 -20.86
N ASN A 162 -10.18 -18.83 -21.99
CA ASN A 162 -11.16 -19.80 -22.47
C ASN A 162 -10.50 -21.12 -22.91
N GLU A 163 -9.37 -21.06 -23.62
CA GLU A 163 -8.60 -22.24 -24.01
C GLU A 163 -8.12 -23.03 -22.78
N LEU A 164 -7.69 -22.31 -21.74
CA LEU A 164 -7.18 -22.86 -20.48
C LEU A 164 -8.27 -23.19 -19.46
N ALA A 165 -9.55 -22.94 -19.76
CA ALA A 165 -10.66 -23.07 -18.81
C ALA A 165 -10.84 -24.50 -18.28
N HIS A 166 -10.43 -25.50 -19.07
CA HIS A 166 -10.50 -26.92 -18.74
C HIS A 166 -9.56 -27.36 -17.61
N LEU A 167 -8.50 -26.58 -17.33
CA LEU A 167 -7.53 -26.87 -16.28
C LEU A 167 -8.12 -26.55 -14.90
N SER A 168 -7.84 -27.37 -13.91
CA SER A 168 -8.11 -27.06 -12.49
C SER A 168 -7.15 -26.01 -11.94
N LEU A 169 -7.44 -25.48 -10.75
CA LEU A 169 -6.55 -24.52 -10.09
C LEU A 169 -5.11 -25.04 -9.92
N ILE A 170 -4.94 -26.29 -9.49
CA ILE A 170 -3.61 -26.88 -9.25
C ILE A 170 -2.81 -27.05 -10.55
N GLU A 171 -3.49 -27.38 -11.66
CA GLU A 171 -2.87 -27.51 -12.97
C GLU A 171 -2.46 -26.14 -13.51
N THR A 172 -3.31 -25.11 -13.37
CA THR A 172 -2.95 -23.72 -13.66
C THR A 172 -1.69 -23.27 -12.89
N LEU A 173 -1.64 -23.50 -11.58
CA LEU A 173 -0.49 -23.15 -10.75
C LEU A 173 0.78 -23.92 -11.17
N SER A 174 0.62 -25.16 -11.64
CA SER A 174 1.75 -25.99 -12.12
C SER A 174 2.41 -25.36 -13.36
N TYR A 175 1.64 -24.98 -14.38
CA TYR A 175 2.18 -24.31 -15.57
C TYR A 175 2.83 -22.97 -15.25
N LEU A 176 2.13 -22.11 -14.50
CA LEU A 176 2.66 -20.81 -14.06
C LEU A 176 3.97 -20.98 -13.30
N SER A 177 4.06 -21.98 -12.40
CA SER A 177 5.28 -22.21 -11.62
C SER A 177 6.48 -22.61 -12.47
N VAL A 178 6.29 -23.27 -13.63
CA VAL A 178 7.38 -23.59 -14.55
C VAL A 178 7.83 -22.34 -15.31
N ILE A 179 6.88 -21.57 -15.87
CA ILE A 179 7.18 -20.37 -16.66
C ILE A 179 7.92 -19.32 -15.82
N ALA A 180 7.59 -19.19 -14.54
CA ALA A 180 8.27 -18.25 -13.63
C ALA A 180 9.78 -18.48 -13.52
N TYR A 181 10.29 -19.69 -13.79
CA TYR A 181 11.72 -19.97 -13.75
C TYR A 181 12.49 -19.44 -14.97
N GLU A 182 11.81 -19.03 -16.05
CA GLU A 182 12.45 -18.35 -17.18
C GLU A 182 13.07 -17.01 -16.75
N GLN A 183 12.45 -16.33 -15.77
CA GLN A 183 12.93 -15.07 -15.21
C GLN A 183 14.13 -15.24 -14.27
N LEU A 184 14.40 -16.48 -13.84
CA LEU A 184 15.47 -16.81 -12.89
C LEU A 184 16.78 -17.23 -13.57
N ILE A 185 16.80 -17.26 -14.90
CA ILE A 185 17.96 -17.63 -15.71
C ILE A 185 19.14 -16.65 -15.46
N PRO A 186 20.38 -17.13 -15.27
CA PRO A 186 21.54 -16.27 -15.15
C PRO A 186 21.69 -15.31 -16.35
N GLY A 187 21.80 -14.01 -16.08
CA GLY A 187 21.92 -12.99 -17.13
C GLY A 187 20.58 -12.56 -17.76
N ALA A 188 19.45 -13.12 -17.33
CA ALA A 188 18.16 -12.44 -17.52
C ALA A 188 18.29 -11.02 -16.95
N ARG A 189 17.82 -10.01 -17.68
CA ARG A 189 17.74 -8.66 -17.11
C ARG A 189 16.94 -8.81 -15.82
N ALA A 190 17.57 -8.53 -14.68
CA ALA A 190 16.82 -8.20 -13.50
C ALA A 190 16.03 -6.96 -13.92
N SER A 191 14.77 -7.11 -14.33
CA SER A 191 13.92 -5.95 -14.42
C SER A 191 13.98 -5.36 -13.02
N SER A 192 14.43 -4.11 -12.91
CA SER A 192 14.43 -3.34 -11.66
C SER A 192 13.01 -3.08 -11.14
N GLU A 193 12.05 -3.86 -11.62
CA GLU A 193 10.63 -3.65 -11.54
C GLU A 193 10.02 -4.99 -11.19
N ALA A 194 9.39 -5.03 -10.02
CA ALA A 194 8.52 -6.09 -9.51
C ALA A 194 7.28 -6.37 -10.40
N ILE A 195 7.36 -6.12 -11.71
CA ILE A 195 6.24 -6.12 -12.66
C ILE A 195 5.81 -7.53 -13.09
N GLU A 196 6.56 -8.59 -12.78
CA GLU A 196 6.14 -9.94 -13.15
C GLU A 196 5.24 -10.61 -12.12
N TRP A 197 5.21 -10.17 -10.86
CA TRP A 197 4.35 -10.80 -9.85
C TRP A 197 2.90 -10.35 -9.94
N ASP A 198 2.66 -9.10 -10.30
CA ASP A 198 1.30 -8.56 -10.43
C ASP A 198 0.54 -9.18 -11.61
N VAL A 199 1.26 -9.58 -12.66
CA VAL A 199 0.70 -10.36 -13.78
C VAL A 199 0.24 -11.73 -13.30
N TYR A 200 1.07 -12.45 -12.54
CA TYR A 200 0.72 -13.75 -11.99
C TYR A 200 -0.42 -13.63 -10.97
N ASN A 201 -0.37 -12.59 -10.11
CA ASN A 201 -1.47 -12.24 -9.19
C ASN A 201 -2.78 -12.08 -9.95
N ARG A 202 -2.77 -11.34 -11.07
CA ARG A 202 -3.97 -11.07 -11.89
C ARG A 202 -4.52 -12.36 -12.50
N ILE A 203 -3.67 -13.18 -13.12
CA ILE A 203 -4.06 -14.45 -13.73
C ILE A 203 -4.65 -15.41 -12.69
N ILE A 204 -3.98 -15.57 -11.54
CA ILE A 204 -4.46 -16.43 -10.45
C ILE A 204 -5.79 -15.89 -9.89
N SER A 205 -5.90 -14.58 -9.70
CA SER A 205 -7.14 -13.96 -9.23
C SER A 205 -8.30 -14.17 -10.19
N ASN A 206 -8.06 -14.08 -11.50
CA ASN A 206 -9.08 -14.38 -12.52
C ASN A 206 -9.47 -15.85 -12.49
N LYS A 207 -8.51 -16.78 -12.36
CA LYS A 207 -8.80 -18.21 -12.19
C LYS A 207 -9.66 -18.49 -10.96
N LEU A 208 -9.36 -17.85 -9.82
CA LEU A 208 -10.13 -18.03 -8.58
C LEU A 208 -11.59 -17.56 -8.71
N LYS A 209 -11.89 -16.57 -9.56
CA LYS A 209 -13.27 -16.14 -9.84
C LYS A 209 -14.09 -17.19 -10.57
N THR A 210 -13.44 -18.09 -11.33
CA THR A 210 -14.11 -19.14 -12.12
C THR A 210 -14.02 -20.53 -11.49
N CYS A 211 -13.17 -20.73 -10.47
CA CYS A 211 -13.05 -22.01 -9.76
C CYS A 211 -14.39 -22.50 -9.17
N SER A 212 -14.60 -23.81 -9.25
CA SER A 212 -15.70 -24.53 -8.61
C SER A 212 -15.34 -24.94 -7.17
N HIS A 213 -16.32 -25.42 -6.39
CA HIS A 213 -16.02 -26.03 -5.08
C HIS A 213 -15.12 -27.28 -5.22
N GLY A 214 -15.20 -27.97 -6.36
CA GLY A 214 -14.38 -29.14 -6.67
C GLY A 214 -12.88 -28.82 -6.77
N ASP A 215 -12.51 -27.60 -7.17
CA ASP A 215 -11.10 -27.17 -7.28
C ASP A 215 -10.38 -27.11 -5.93
N PHE A 216 -11.12 -26.90 -4.85
CA PHE A 216 -10.57 -26.81 -3.49
C PHE A 216 -10.60 -28.13 -2.72
N SER A 217 -11.20 -29.17 -3.28
CA SER A 217 -11.32 -30.50 -2.66
C SER A 217 -10.14 -31.40 -3.04
N LEU A 218 -8.92 -30.92 -2.77
CA LEU A 218 -7.67 -31.58 -3.16
C LEU A 218 -7.25 -32.67 -2.16
N ASN A 219 -7.00 -33.88 -2.66
CA ASN A 219 -6.44 -35.01 -1.93
C ASN A 219 -5.19 -35.55 -2.65
N GLU A 220 -4.51 -36.53 -2.06
CA GLU A 220 -3.26 -37.10 -2.61
C GLU A 220 -3.45 -37.65 -4.04
N ASP A 221 -4.51 -38.42 -4.28
CA ASP A 221 -4.79 -39.00 -5.60
C ASP A 221 -4.97 -37.93 -6.67
N ARG A 222 -5.77 -36.89 -6.39
CA ARG A 222 -6.02 -35.79 -7.35
C ARG A 222 -4.76 -34.98 -7.60
N LEU A 223 -3.98 -34.71 -6.56
CA LEU A 223 -2.69 -34.02 -6.70
C LEU A 223 -1.73 -34.84 -7.55
N GLY A 224 -1.57 -36.13 -7.25
CA GLY A 224 -0.70 -37.04 -8.00
C GLY A 224 -1.11 -37.16 -9.46
N GLN A 225 -2.40 -37.27 -9.76
CA GLN A 225 -2.92 -37.30 -11.14
C GLN A 225 -2.66 -35.99 -11.89
N ALA A 226 -2.95 -34.84 -11.27
CA ALA A 226 -2.71 -33.53 -11.87
C ALA A 226 -1.21 -33.34 -12.19
N LEU A 227 -0.32 -33.62 -11.23
CA LEU A 227 1.13 -33.49 -11.43
C LEU A 227 1.65 -34.47 -12.47
N LYS A 228 1.19 -35.73 -12.47
CA LYS A 228 1.57 -36.73 -13.46
C LYS A 228 1.19 -36.33 -14.88
N ARG A 229 0.02 -35.70 -15.05
CA ARG A 229 -0.49 -35.31 -16.36
C ARG A 229 0.08 -33.97 -16.85
N HIS A 230 0.22 -32.98 -15.97
CA HIS A 230 0.45 -31.59 -16.38
C HIS A 230 1.79 -31.00 -15.93
N LEU A 231 2.51 -31.61 -14.98
CA LEU A 231 3.83 -31.11 -14.56
C LEU A 231 4.96 -32.07 -14.97
N SER A 232 4.81 -33.35 -14.69
CA SER A 232 5.82 -34.38 -14.96
C SER A 232 6.27 -34.42 -16.41
N PRO A 233 5.39 -34.33 -17.44
CA PRO A 233 5.83 -34.36 -18.84
C PRO A 233 6.69 -33.15 -19.21
N ILE A 234 6.53 -32.02 -18.53
CA ILE A 234 7.28 -30.78 -18.79
C ILE A 234 8.70 -30.88 -18.22
N ILE A 235 8.82 -31.28 -16.96
CA ILE A 235 10.11 -31.29 -16.24
C ILE A 235 10.89 -32.60 -16.38
N PHE A 236 10.24 -33.72 -16.72
CA PHE A 236 10.91 -34.98 -17.03
C PHE A 236 10.60 -35.36 -18.48
N PRO A 237 11.11 -34.58 -19.45
CA PRO A 237 10.76 -34.78 -20.85
C PRO A 237 11.27 -36.15 -21.31
N SER A 238 10.34 -37.07 -21.50
CA SER A 238 10.50 -38.18 -22.45
C SER A 238 10.21 -37.64 -23.87
N PRO A 239 10.36 -38.42 -24.95
CA PRO A 239 9.90 -38.01 -26.29
C PRO A 239 8.42 -37.55 -26.35
N ALA A 240 7.66 -37.76 -25.27
CA ALA A 240 6.27 -37.39 -25.08
C ALA A 240 6.09 -36.24 -24.05
N VAL A 241 6.69 -35.06 -24.25
CA VAL A 241 5.92 -33.86 -23.83
C VAL A 241 4.62 -33.98 -24.62
N THR A 242 3.50 -34.19 -23.95
CA THR A 242 2.23 -34.35 -24.66
C THR A 242 1.97 -33.05 -25.43
N ASP A 243 1.43 -33.15 -26.65
CA ASP A 243 1.04 -31.96 -27.41
C ASP A 243 0.12 -31.06 -26.57
N GLU A 244 -0.69 -31.66 -25.69
CA GLU A 244 -1.47 -30.97 -24.66
C GLU A 244 -0.62 -30.08 -23.72
N CYS A 245 0.49 -30.58 -23.15
CA CYS A 245 1.34 -29.78 -22.27
C CYS A 245 2.03 -28.64 -23.03
N ARG A 246 2.44 -28.89 -24.28
CA ARG A 246 3.07 -27.87 -25.14
C ARG A 246 2.07 -26.75 -25.46
N ASN A 247 0.89 -27.11 -25.94
CA ASN A 247 -0.16 -26.15 -26.28
C ASN A 247 -0.56 -25.32 -25.05
N ASN A 248 -0.70 -25.96 -23.88
CA ASN A 248 -1.00 -25.23 -22.64
C ASN A 248 0.12 -24.26 -22.22
N LEU A 249 1.40 -24.64 -22.35
CA LEU A 249 2.53 -23.72 -22.09
C LEU A 249 2.50 -22.52 -23.04
N GLU A 250 2.24 -22.75 -24.33
CA GLU A 250 2.11 -21.70 -25.33
C GLU A 250 0.93 -20.76 -25.01
N ALA A 251 -0.24 -21.31 -24.66
CA ALA A 251 -1.41 -20.53 -24.26
C ALA A 251 -1.16 -19.70 -22.99
N PHE A 252 -0.46 -20.25 -21.99
CA PHE A 252 -0.07 -19.49 -20.79
C PHE A 252 0.97 -18.40 -21.11
N ALA A 253 1.92 -18.65 -22.00
CA ALA A 253 2.87 -17.61 -22.43
C ALA A 253 2.15 -16.44 -23.11
N ILE A 254 1.19 -16.74 -23.98
CA ILE A 254 0.31 -15.73 -24.60
C ILE A 254 -0.47 -14.98 -23.53
N LEU A 255 -1.09 -15.68 -22.58
CA LEU A 255 -1.86 -15.07 -21.49
C LEU A 255 -1.01 -14.13 -20.63
N ILE A 256 0.21 -14.54 -20.27
CA ILE A 256 1.14 -13.73 -19.46
C ILE A 256 1.53 -12.46 -20.20
N VAL A 257 1.95 -12.56 -21.47
CA VAL A 257 2.34 -11.40 -22.28
C VAL A 257 1.16 -10.46 -22.47
N ALA A 258 0.00 -10.98 -22.88
CA ALA A 258 -1.19 -10.15 -23.09
C ALA A 258 -1.68 -9.49 -21.80
N THR A 259 -1.64 -10.20 -20.66
CA THR A 259 -1.99 -9.62 -19.35
C THR A 259 -1.00 -8.53 -18.95
N LYS A 260 0.30 -8.72 -19.19
CA LYS A 260 1.33 -7.71 -18.91
C LYS A 260 1.11 -6.43 -19.71
N GLU A 261 0.98 -6.55 -21.03
CA GLU A 261 0.73 -5.41 -21.92
C GLU A 261 -0.56 -4.69 -21.50
N ARG A 262 -1.63 -5.45 -21.26
CA ARG A 262 -2.91 -4.91 -20.79
C ARG A 262 -2.79 -4.13 -19.49
N MET A 263 -1.96 -4.60 -18.55
CA MET A 263 -1.66 -3.92 -17.29
C MET A 263 -0.79 -2.67 -17.48
N ASP A 264 0.14 -2.68 -18.43
CA ASP A 264 0.98 -1.51 -18.72
C ASP A 264 0.18 -0.36 -19.37
N TYR A 265 -0.81 -0.67 -20.21
CA TYR A 265 -1.79 0.33 -20.66
C TYR A 265 -2.73 0.79 -19.54
N GLU A 266 -3.08 -0.09 -18.61
CA GLU A 266 -3.80 0.26 -17.37
C GLU A 266 -3.03 1.31 -16.55
N LYS A 267 -1.70 1.15 -16.43
CA LYS A 267 -0.81 2.13 -15.80
C LYS A 267 -0.72 3.43 -16.60
N SER A 268 -0.80 3.38 -17.94
CA SER A 268 -0.86 4.58 -18.77
C SER A 268 -2.15 5.38 -18.53
N ILE A 269 -3.27 4.69 -18.30
CA ILE A 269 -4.51 5.32 -17.84
C ILE A 269 -4.32 5.93 -16.45
N ASP A 270 -3.70 5.22 -15.50
CA ASP A 270 -3.40 5.80 -14.18
C ASP A 270 -2.49 7.03 -14.27
N TRP A 271 -1.48 6.99 -15.15
CA TRP A 271 -0.62 8.13 -15.42
C TRP A 271 -1.42 9.32 -15.96
N PHE A 272 -2.28 9.08 -16.97
CA PHE A 272 -3.21 10.09 -17.46
C PHE A 272 -4.15 10.58 -16.36
N CYS A 273 -4.62 9.73 -15.46
CA CYS A 273 -5.61 10.13 -14.48
C CYS A 273 -5.05 10.92 -13.30
N PHE A 274 -3.85 10.57 -12.81
CA PHE A 274 -3.40 10.99 -11.47
C PHE A 274 -2.08 11.77 -11.45
N ASP A 275 -1.33 11.83 -12.55
CA ASP A 275 -0.10 12.62 -12.61
C ASP A 275 -0.43 14.07 -13.02
N PRO A 276 -0.19 15.07 -12.13
CA PRO A 276 -0.49 16.47 -12.41
C PRO A 276 0.35 17.05 -13.57
N GLU A 277 1.49 16.45 -13.91
CA GLU A 277 2.34 16.87 -15.03
C GLU A 277 1.94 16.25 -16.36
N CYS A 278 1.07 15.24 -16.34
CA CYS A 278 0.63 14.57 -17.55
C CYS A 278 -0.25 15.51 -18.40
N ARG A 279 0.26 15.79 -19.59
CA ARG A 279 -0.39 16.51 -20.69
C ARG A 279 -0.75 15.51 -21.78
N TYR A 280 -1.56 15.97 -22.73
CA TYR A 280 -2.07 15.12 -23.79
C TYR A 280 -2.12 15.86 -25.12
N GLN A 281 -2.13 15.08 -26.20
CA GLN A 281 -2.24 15.58 -27.57
C GLN A 281 -2.81 14.51 -28.49
N LEU A 282 -3.30 14.90 -29.67
CA LEU A 282 -3.79 13.98 -30.69
C LEU A 282 -3.05 14.24 -32.02
N LYS A 283 -1.76 13.90 -32.06
CA LYS A 283 -0.91 14.04 -33.25
C LYS A 283 -0.57 12.67 -33.84
N PRO A 284 -0.71 12.47 -35.17
CA PRO A 284 -0.36 11.21 -35.79
C PRO A 284 1.11 10.83 -35.55
N GLY A 285 1.36 9.60 -35.09
CA GLY A 285 2.71 9.07 -34.86
C GLY A 285 3.34 9.41 -33.50
N ASP A 286 2.76 10.33 -32.74
CA ASP A 286 3.23 10.67 -31.39
C ASP A 286 2.43 9.94 -30.30
N SER A 287 3.00 9.86 -29.10
CA SER A 287 2.25 9.45 -27.90
C SER A 287 1.10 10.43 -27.63
N VAL A 288 -0.05 9.89 -27.21
CA VAL A 288 -1.23 10.68 -26.83
C VAL A 288 -1.09 11.35 -25.46
N ILE A 289 -0.16 10.87 -24.64
CA ILE A 289 0.17 11.44 -23.32
C ILE A 289 1.68 11.63 -23.16
N TYR A 290 2.07 12.68 -22.43
CA TYR A 290 3.46 13.03 -22.15
C TYR A 290 3.53 13.92 -20.91
N ASN A 291 4.69 14.01 -20.27
CA ASN A 291 4.88 14.94 -19.16
C ASN A 291 5.34 16.31 -19.66
N GLU A 292 4.79 17.38 -19.08
CA GLU A 292 5.21 18.76 -19.34
C GLU A 292 6.65 19.03 -18.88
N SER A 293 7.11 18.33 -17.83
CA SER A 293 8.44 18.47 -17.26
C SER A 293 8.90 17.19 -16.56
N ASP A 294 10.15 17.16 -16.10
CA ASP A 294 10.71 16.01 -15.36
C ASP A 294 10.51 16.10 -13.83
N LYS A 295 9.80 17.11 -13.30
CA LYS A 295 9.72 17.34 -11.84
C LYS A 295 9.11 16.16 -11.10
N GLY A 296 8.07 15.54 -11.63
CA GLY A 296 7.39 14.38 -11.04
C GLY A 296 8.28 13.15 -11.03
N HIS A 297 9.09 12.96 -12.08
CA HIS A 297 10.11 11.91 -12.12
C HIS A 297 11.22 12.18 -11.10
N VAL A 298 11.74 13.41 -11.00
CA VAL A 298 12.73 13.79 -9.99
C VAL A 298 12.19 13.64 -8.57
N ALA A 299 10.93 14.03 -8.32
CA ALA A 299 10.27 13.84 -7.03
C ALA A 299 10.14 12.36 -6.67
N TRP A 300 9.77 11.51 -7.64
CA TRP A 300 9.70 10.07 -7.45
C TRP A 300 11.08 9.47 -7.11
N GLN A 301 12.13 9.84 -7.84
CA GLN A 301 13.50 9.40 -7.56
C GLN A 301 13.97 9.82 -6.17
N ARG A 302 13.62 11.04 -5.71
CA ARG A 302 13.92 11.48 -4.33
C ARG A 302 13.24 10.59 -3.30
N THR A 303 11.97 10.24 -3.50
CA THR A 303 11.25 9.31 -2.62
C THR A 303 11.92 7.93 -2.60
N GLU A 304 12.38 7.41 -3.74
CA GLU A 304 13.11 6.14 -3.80
C GLU A 304 14.43 6.19 -3.02
N ARG A 305 15.17 7.29 -3.11
CA ARG A 305 16.40 7.51 -2.31
C ARG A 305 16.10 7.56 -0.82
N LYS A 306 15.05 8.28 -0.40
CA LYS A 306 14.60 8.31 1.00
C LYS A 306 14.26 6.90 1.50
N PHE A 307 13.55 6.10 0.69
CA PHE A 307 13.23 4.71 1.02
C PHE A 307 14.48 3.84 1.19
N LEU A 308 15.46 3.97 0.29
CA LEU A 308 16.73 3.26 0.41
C LEU A 308 17.52 3.67 1.68
N ALA A 309 17.52 4.96 2.02
CA ALA A 309 18.16 5.46 3.22
C ALA A 309 17.48 4.92 4.51
N LEU A 310 16.14 4.89 4.54
CA LEU A 310 15.38 4.28 5.63
C LEU A 310 15.64 2.77 5.74
N TRP A 311 15.79 2.07 4.62
CA TRP A 311 16.18 0.67 4.62
C TRP A 311 17.54 0.47 5.31
N ASN A 312 18.53 1.31 5.01
CA ASN A 312 19.84 1.27 5.67
C ASN A 312 19.69 1.55 7.17
N TYR A 313 18.93 2.57 7.56
CA TYR A 313 18.66 2.92 8.97
C TYR A 313 18.20 1.71 9.77
N TRP A 314 17.13 1.05 9.31
CA TRP A 314 16.61 -0.10 10.02
C TRP A 314 17.56 -1.29 9.99
N MET A 315 18.28 -1.52 8.90
CA MET A 315 19.27 -2.60 8.81
C MET A 315 20.41 -2.40 9.81
N ASN A 316 20.93 -1.17 9.92
CA ASN A 316 21.97 -0.80 10.86
C ASN A 316 21.50 -0.98 12.31
N ARG A 317 20.28 -0.52 12.63
CA ARG A 317 19.63 -0.75 13.93
C ARG A 317 19.45 -2.25 14.22
N GLY A 318 19.04 -3.04 13.24
CA GLY A 318 18.90 -4.49 13.37
C GLY A 318 20.22 -5.20 13.67
N MET A 319 21.31 -4.77 13.04
CA MET A 319 22.65 -5.29 13.29
C MET A 319 23.14 -4.94 14.70
N LEU A 320 22.96 -3.69 15.15
CA LEU A 320 23.34 -3.28 16.51
C LEU A 320 22.56 -4.06 17.56
N GLU A 321 21.26 -4.22 17.37
CA GLU A 321 20.40 -4.98 18.27
C GLU A 321 20.74 -6.47 18.27
N PHE A 322 21.14 -7.04 17.13
CA PHE A 322 21.65 -8.43 17.06
C PHE A 322 22.90 -8.62 17.94
N VAL A 323 23.85 -7.69 17.90
CA VAL A 323 25.04 -7.70 18.76
C VAL A 323 24.66 -7.54 20.22
N LYS A 324 23.76 -6.59 20.52
CA LYS A 324 23.27 -6.31 21.88
C LYS A 324 22.59 -7.53 22.51
N ARG A 325 21.86 -8.32 21.71
CA ARG A 325 21.25 -9.59 22.13
C ARG A 325 22.28 -10.73 22.33
N GLY A 326 23.57 -10.48 22.14
CA GLY A 326 24.63 -11.46 22.32
C GLY A 326 24.70 -12.52 21.21
N MET A 327 24.01 -12.31 20.09
CA MET A 327 23.87 -13.32 19.04
C MET A 327 25.10 -13.45 18.14
N ALA A 328 26.00 -12.45 18.14
CA ALA A 328 27.19 -12.43 17.29
C ALA A 328 28.15 -13.61 17.50
N GLY A 329 28.18 -14.19 18.70
CA GLY A 329 29.00 -15.36 19.02
C GLY A 329 28.26 -16.71 18.90
N ILE A 330 26.98 -16.71 18.52
CA ILE A 330 26.12 -17.89 18.56
C ILE A 330 25.99 -18.48 17.16
N GLN A 331 26.27 -19.78 17.02
CA GLN A 331 25.99 -20.48 15.77
C GLN A 331 24.47 -20.63 15.57
N ILE A 332 23.96 -20.10 14.46
CA ILE A 332 22.54 -20.17 14.08
C ILE A 332 22.35 -21.24 13.00
N GLY A 333 21.84 -22.40 13.39
CA GLY A 333 21.70 -23.56 12.50
C GLY A 333 22.99 -24.37 12.38
N SER A 334 23.20 -25.02 11.24
CA SER A 334 24.46 -25.74 10.96
C SER A 334 25.60 -24.77 10.62
N LYS A 335 26.84 -25.26 10.66
CA LYS A 335 28.02 -24.45 10.32
C LYS A 335 27.94 -23.91 8.88
N GLU A 336 27.40 -24.71 7.96
CA GLU A 336 27.25 -24.39 6.54
C GLU A 336 26.19 -23.32 6.29
N ASN A 337 25.14 -23.28 7.11
CA ASN A 337 24.03 -22.33 6.96
C ASN A 337 24.16 -21.10 7.86
N HIS A 338 25.16 -21.06 8.74
CA HIS A 338 25.29 -20.05 9.80
C HIS A 338 25.26 -18.62 9.27
N GLU A 339 26.04 -18.32 8.22
CA GLU A 339 26.14 -16.96 7.67
C GLU A 339 24.79 -16.46 7.13
N GLN A 340 24.12 -17.29 6.31
CA GLN A 340 22.83 -16.93 5.72
C GLN A 340 21.72 -16.84 6.77
N ASN A 341 21.73 -17.75 7.76
CA ASN A 341 20.80 -17.69 8.87
C ASN A 341 21.03 -16.47 9.77
N THR A 342 22.29 -16.04 9.93
CA THR A 342 22.63 -14.81 10.64
C THR A 342 22.05 -13.60 9.94
N GLU A 343 22.19 -13.52 8.61
CA GLU A 343 21.58 -12.46 7.81
C GLU A 343 20.04 -12.47 7.95
N ALA A 344 19.39 -13.63 7.87
CA ALA A 344 17.95 -13.76 8.10
C ALA A 344 17.53 -13.30 9.50
N TYR A 345 18.32 -13.62 10.52
CA TYR A 345 18.05 -13.20 11.90
C TYR A 345 18.16 -11.68 12.07
N ILE A 346 19.20 -11.07 11.50
CA ILE A 346 19.36 -9.60 11.50
C ILE A 346 18.17 -8.93 10.79
N LYS A 347 17.75 -9.46 9.64
CA LYS A 347 16.57 -8.94 8.91
C LYS A 347 15.28 -9.10 9.71
N ALA A 348 15.13 -10.19 10.44
CA ALA A 348 13.98 -10.40 11.34
C ALA A 348 13.97 -9.39 12.49
N ILE A 349 15.13 -9.11 13.11
CA ILE A 349 15.26 -8.06 14.13
C ILE A 349 14.95 -6.69 13.52
N ARG A 350 15.52 -6.36 12.35
CA ARG A 350 15.19 -5.13 11.62
C ARG A 350 13.67 -4.97 11.48
N SER A 351 13.00 -5.98 10.94
CA SER A 351 11.55 -5.95 10.74
C SER A 351 10.79 -5.84 12.06
N GLU A 352 11.26 -6.49 13.13
CA GLU A 352 10.66 -6.42 14.46
C GLU A 352 10.75 -4.99 15.02
N LEU A 353 11.93 -4.38 14.97
CA LEU A 353 12.15 -3.01 15.41
C LEU A 353 11.28 -2.04 14.61
N HIS A 354 11.25 -2.16 13.28
CA HIS A 354 10.45 -1.31 12.43
C HIS A 354 8.95 -1.43 12.73
N LEU A 355 8.41 -2.65 12.83
CA LEU A 355 6.99 -2.88 13.12
C LEU A 355 6.58 -2.41 14.52
N LYS A 356 7.45 -2.58 15.52
CA LYS A 356 7.21 -2.02 16.85
C LYS A 356 7.25 -0.50 16.78
N GLU A 357 8.35 0.08 16.35
CA GLU A 357 8.60 1.51 16.52
C GLU A 357 7.75 2.39 15.57
N ALA A 358 7.60 2.01 14.30
CA ALA A 358 6.83 2.80 13.33
C ALA A 358 5.36 2.39 13.24
N PHE A 359 5.02 1.14 13.55
CA PHE A 359 3.66 0.63 13.43
C PHE A 359 3.01 0.24 14.76
N GLY A 360 3.65 0.47 15.91
CA GLY A 360 2.99 0.25 17.21
C GLY A 360 2.61 -1.20 17.47
N LEU A 361 3.28 -2.19 16.87
CA LEU A 361 3.04 -3.59 17.17
C LEU A 361 3.60 -3.95 18.55
N ASP A 362 3.00 -4.98 19.15
CA ASP A 362 3.49 -5.66 20.36
C ASP A 362 4.23 -6.95 19.98
N ASP A 363 4.73 -7.67 21.00
CA ASP A 363 5.43 -8.94 20.83
C ASP A 363 4.56 -10.06 20.27
N GLU A 364 3.23 -9.89 20.29
CA GLU A 364 2.26 -10.89 19.89
C GLU A 364 1.22 -10.35 18.91
N ILE A 365 0.93 -11.15 17.89
CA ILE A 365 -0.10 -10.88 16.88
C ILE A 365 -1.27 -11.82 17.15
N VAL A 366 -2.39 -11.24 17.58
CA VAL A 366 -3.64 -11.99 17.75
C VAL A 366 -4.23 -12.33 16.39
N LEU A 367 -4.51 -13.62 16.20
CA LEU A 367 -5.10 -14.22 15.02
C LEU A 367 -6.57 -14.62 15.29
N PRO A 368 -7.37 -14.87 14.23
CA PRO A 368 -8.70 -15.46 14.39
C PRO A 368 -8.66 -16.78 15.17
N GLU A 369 -9.73 -17.07 15.92
CA GLU A 369 -9.87 -18.24 16.82
C GLU A 369 -8.99 -18.20 18.08
N GLY A 370 -8.44 -17.03 18.45
CA GLY A 370 -7.72 -16.85 19.72
C GLY A 370 -6.28 -17.40 19.70
N LEU A 371 -5.75 -17.75 18.53
CA LEU A 371 -4.32 -18.05 18.38
C LEU A 371 -3.50 -16.76 18.45
N SER A 372 -2.27 -16.86 18.97
CA SER A 372 -1.31 -15.77 19.01
C SER A 372 0.01 -16.21 18.38
N ALA A 373 0.56 -15.38 17.49
CA ALA A 373 1.89 -15.60 16.92
C ALA A 373 2.88 -14.58 17.50
N LYS A 374 4.01 -15.04 18.04
CA LYS A 374 5.11 -14.16 18.47
C LYS A 374 5.68 -13.43 17.24
N LEU A 375 5.72 -12.09 17.29
CA LEU A 375 6.11 -11.23 16.18
C LEU A 375 7.48 -11.60 15.63
N PHE A 376 8.50 -11.65 16.49
CA PHE A 376 9.87 -11.99 16.07
C PHE A 376 9.95 -13.37 15.39
N GLN A 377 9.28 -14.39 15.93
CA GLN A 377 9.30 -15.73 15.36
C GLN A 377 8.57 -15.81 14.02
N ALA A 378 7.45 -15.08 13.87
CA ALA A 378 6.76 -14.97 12.59
C ALA A 378 7.66 -14.34 11.52
N LEU A 379 8.38 -13.27 11.85
CA LEU A 379 9.33 -12.60 10.95
C LEU A 379 10.55 -13.46 10.64
N LEU A 380 11.16 -14.09 11.65
CA LEU A 380 12.30 -14.97 11.48
C LEU A 380 11.94 -16.16 10.59
N SER A 381 10.76 -16.75 10.78
CA SER A 381 10.32 -17.89 9.99
C SER A 381 10.28 -17.58 8.50
N ILE A 382 9.86 -16.37 8.09
CA ILE A 382 9.76 -16.03 6.68
C ILE A 382 11.13 -15.67 6.08
N GLU A 383 12.01 -15.01 6.84
CA GLU A 383 13.40 -14.77 6.41
C GLU A 383 14.17 -16.09 6.24
N LEU A 384 13.96 -17.07 7.14
CA LEU A 384 14.55 -18.40 7.02
C LEU A 384 13.99 -19.18 5.83
N HIS A 385 12.69 -19.05 5.51
CA HIS A 385 12.15 -19.62 4.26
C HIS A 385 12.81 -19.00 3.03
N SER A 386 13.01 -17.68 2.99
CA SER A 386 13.68 -17.01 1.87
C SER A 386 15.11 -17.54 1.68
N VAL A 387 15.87 -17.68 2.77
CA VAL A 387 17.21 -18.29 2.74
C VAL A 387 17.16 -19.72 2.22
N PHE A 388 16.25 -20.55 2.76
CA PHE A 388 16.08 -21.94 2.34
C PHE A 388 15.74 -22.06 0.85
N PHE A 389 14.77 -21.31 0.34
CA PHE A 389 14.40 -21.39 -1.07
C PHE A 389 15.51 -20.85 -1.98
N LYS A 390 16.23 -19.82 -1.57
CA LYS A 390 17.39 -19.32 -2.31
C LYS A 390 18.49 -20.38 -2.43
N SER A 391 18.82 -21.06 -1.32
CA SER A 391 19.92 -22.02 -1.26
C SER A 391 19.56 -23.40 -1.83
N ALA A 392 18.34 -23.89 -1.60
CA ALA A 392 17.91 -25.22 -2.00
C ALA A 392 17.20 -25.29 -3.35
N TYR A 393 16.68 -24.17 -3.88
CA TYR A 393 15.93 -24.12 -5.14
C TYR A 393 16.58 -23.21 -6.16
N ILE A 394 16.70 -21.91 -5.86
CA ILE A 394 17.09 -20.91 -6.87
C ILE A 394 18.53 -21.10 -7.32
N LYS A 395 19.49 -21.13 -6.39
CA LYS A 395 20.92 -21.30 -6.73
C LYS A 395 21.21 -22.67 -7.39
N PRO A 396 20.67 -23.80 -6.90
CA PRO A 396 20.82 -25.09 -7.58
C PRO A 396 20.21 -25.11 -8.99
N PHE A 397 19.02 -24.52 -9.17
CA PHE A 397 18.42 -24.35 -10.49
C PHE A 397 19.36 -23.57 -11.43
N GLN A 398 19.84 -22.40 -10.99
CA GLN A 398 20.74 -21.55 -11.79
C GLN A 398 22.01 -22.30 -12.19
N ASN A 399 22.62 -23.05 -11.26
CA ASN A 399 23.78 -23.89 -11.55
C ASN A 399 23.47 -24.99 -12.58
N HIS A 400 22.31 -25.64 -12.47
CA HIS A 400 21.89 -26.64 -13.45
C HIS A 400 21.65 -25.99 -14.81
N TYR A 401 20.97 -24.84 -14.85
CA TYR A 401 20.70 -24.10 -16.06
C TYR A 401 21.99 -23.68 -16.76
N SER A 402 22.98 -23.13 -16.05
CA SER A 402 24.28 -22.76 -16.63
C SER A 402 24.98 -23.93 -17.33
N SER A 403 24.68 -25.18 -16.95
CA SER A 403 25.26 -26.37 -17.59
C SER A 403 24.46 -26.92 -18.78
N CYS A 404 23.14 -26.69 -18.85
CA CYS A 404 22.27 -27.29 -19.87
C CYS A 404 21.55 -26.29 -20.79
N GLY A 405 21.49 -25.00 -20.41
CA GLY A 405 20.84 -23.93 -21.18
C GLY A 405 19.31 -24.05 -21.32
N ILE A 406 18.69 -25.05 -20.71
CA ILE A 406 17.27 -25.38 -20.89
C ILE A 406 16.59 -25.46 -19.53
N VAL A 407 15.55 -24.63 -19.31
CA VAL A 407 14.80 -24.52 -18.05
C VAL A 407 14.23 -25.86 -17.61
N ALA A 408 13.53 -26.55 -18.51
CA ALA A 408 12.94 -27.85 -18.22
C ALA A 408 13.98 -28.87 -17.72
N GLN A 409 15.17 -28.93 -18.33
CA GLN A 409 16.24 -29.84 -17.91
C GLN A 409 16.85 -29.43 -16.56
N ALA A 410 16.98 -28.13 -16.29
CA ALA A 410 17.46 -27.64 -15.00
C ALA A 410 16.48 -27.98 -13.86
N LEU A 411 15.18 -27.76 -14.10
CA LEU A 411 14.10 -28.16 -13.20
C LEU A 411 14.04 -29.69 -13.02
N SER A 412 14.26 -30.46 -14.09
CA SER A 412 14.38 -31.92 -14.04
C SER A 412 15.42 -32.37 -13.03
N ARG A 413 16.64 -31.80 -13.13
CA ARG A 413 17.76 -32.13 -12.25
C ARG A 413 17.48 -31.73 -10.81
N LEU A 414 16.86 -30.56 -10.62
CA LEU A 414 16.46 -30.08 -9.31
C LEU A 414 15.46 -31.06 -8.65
N ALA A 415 14.39 -31.42 -9.38
CA ALA A 415 13.35 -32.31 -8.90
C ALA A 415 13.86 -33.74 -8.66
N PHE A 416 14.70 -34.28 -9.56
CA PHE A 416 15.30 -35.60 -9.41
C PHE A 416 16.21 -35.67 -8.17
N ARG A 417 17.06 -34.65 -7.95
CA ARG A 417 17.88 -34.57 -6.73
C ARG A 417 17.02 -34.48 -5.48
N GLY A 418 15.96 -33.66 -5.51
CA GLY A 418 15.00 -33.61 -4.43
C GLY A 418 14.41 -34.97 -4.11
N ALA A 419 13.95 -35.71 -5.12
CA ALA A 419 13.36 -37.04 -4.94
C ALA A 419 14.35 -38.04 -4.29
N VAL A 420 15.63 -38.01 -4.68
CA VAL A 420 16.69 -38.83 -4.06
C VAL A 420 16.88 -38.47 -2.58
N GLU A 421 16.66 -37.21 -2.21
CA GLU A 421 16.77 -36.70 -0.84
C GLU A 421 15.46 -36.80 -0.04
N GLY A 422 14.37 -37.30 -0.65
CA GLY A 422 13.04 -37.37 -0.02
C GLY A 422 12.32 -36.02 0.06
N GLU A 423 12.71 -35.04 -0.75
CA GLU A 423 12.14 -33.69 -0.78
C GLU A 423 11.48 -33.38 -2.13
N ASN A 424 10.33 -32.70 -2.12
CA ASN A 424 9.65 -32.28 -3.35
C ASN A 424 10.22 -30.99 -3.92
N ARG A 425 11.43 -31.05 -4.47
CA ARG A 425 12.12 -29.91 -5.12
C ARG A 425 11.58 -29.57 -6.52
N PHE A 426 10.29 -29.25 -6.58
CA PHE A 426 9.59 -28.85 -7.81
C PHE A 426 9.48 -27.32 -7.92
N PRO A 427 9.08 -26.78 -9.09
CA PRO A 427 8.87 -25.34 -9.29
C PRO A 427 7.79 -24.73 -8.38
N MET A 428 6.94 -25.58 -7.82
CA MET A 428 6.00 -25.31 -6.73
C MET A 428 6.13 -26.45 -5.71
N THR A 429 6.11 -26.12 -4.42
CA THR A 429 6.23 -27.10 -3.33
C THR A 429 4.92 -27.21 -2.58
N TRP A 430 4.66 -28.36 -1.97
CA TRP A 430 3.47 -28.61 -1.16
C TRP A 430 3.80 -29.47 0.05
N ALA A 431 3.06 -29.30 1.14
CA ALA A 431 3.00 -30.28 2.22
C ALA A 431 1.69 -30.10 2.98
N GLU A 432 1.30 -31.11 3.75
CA GLU A 432 0.15 -30.98 4.64
C GLU A 432 0.47 -30.02 5.80
N GLU A 433 -0.57 -29.44 6.40
CA GLU A 433 -0.43 -28.53 7.55
C GLU A 433 0.43 -29.15 8.66
N ASP A 434 0.14 -30.40 9.06
CA ASP A 434 0.87 -31.07 10.14
C ASP A 434 2.35 -31.26 9.85
N GLU A 435 2.72 -31.48 8.58
CA GLU A 435 4.11 -31.60 8.16
C GLU A 435 4.82 -30.24 8.19
N LYS A 436 4.16 -29.18 7.68
CA LYS A 436 4.70 -27.82 7.78
C LYS A 436 4.89 -27.39 9.23
N VAL A 437 3.90 -27.63 10.08
CA VAL A 437 3.98 -27.34 11.52
C VAL A 437 5.19 -28.07 12.12
N LYS A 438 5.36 -29.37 11.87
CA LYS A 438 6.52 -30.15 12.36
C LYS A 438 7.85 -29.54 11.91
N ARG A 439 7.97 -29.16 10.63
CA ARG A 439 9.19 -28.55 10.06
C ARG A 439 9.49 -27.16 10.64
N THR A 440 8.46 -26.42 11.05
CA THR A 440 8.61 -25.07 11.63
C THR A 440 8.82 -25.08 13.15
N VAL A 441 8.55 -26.16 13.88
CA VAL A 441 8.72 -26.23 15.36
C VAL A 441 10.12 -25.76 15.79
N GLY A 442 11.18 -26.21 15.10
CA GLY A 442 12.55 -25.85 15.45
C GLY A 442 12.85 -24.34 15.34
N TRP A 443 12.04 -23.59 14.61
CA TRP A 443 12.19 -22.13 14.43
C TRP A 443 11.40 -21.32 15.47
N THR A 444 10.63 -22.01 16.30
CA THR A 444 9.87 -21.41 17.42
C THR A 444 10.59 -21.55 18.75
N VAL A 445 11.86 -21.96 18.73
CA VAL A 445 12.69 -22.05 19.93
C VAL A 445 12.90 -20.65 20.50
N CYS A 446 12.61 -20.52 21.80
CA CYS A 446 12.85 -19.33 22.61
C CYS A 446 12.91 -19.72 24.10
N ASP A 447 13.10 -18.76 24.99
CA ASP A 447 13.15 -19.01 26.44
C ASP A 447 11.87 -19.66 26.98
N GLU A 448 10.70 -19.28 26.45
CA GLU A 448 9.40 -19.88 26.80
C GLU A 448 9.26 -21.32 26.23
N TYR A 449 9.80 -21.57 25.03
CA TYR A 449 9.70 -22.84 24.32
C TYR A 449 11.09 -23.35 23.91
N PRO A 450 11.92 -23.85 24.84
CA PRO A 450 13.32 -24.21 24.54
C PRO A 450 13.45 -25.38 23.55
N LYS A 451 12.37 -26.15 23.34
CA LYS A 451 12.29 -27.24 22.34
C LYS A 451 11.39 -26.89 21.15
N GLY A 452 10.96 -25.63 21.05
CA GLY A 452 9.92 -25.17 20.12
C GLY A 452 8.52 -25.58 20.56
N SER A 453 7.51 -25.02 19.89
CA SER A 453 6.10 -25.23 20.16
C SER A 453 5.34 -25.49 18.85
N LYS A 454 4.61 -26.61 18.79
CA LYS A 454 3.71 -26.92 17.68
C LYS A 454 2.59 -25.87 17.56
N LEU A 455 2.11 -25.36 18.68
CA LEU A 455 1.07 -24.33 18.71
C LEU A 455 1.58 -23.02 18.11
N ALA A 456 2.78 -22.59 18.50
CA ALA A 456 3.43 -21.40 17.94
C ALA A 456 3.70 -21.57 16.43
N ALA A 457 4.19 -22.73 16.01
CA ALA A 457 4.43 -23.03 14.60
C ALA A 457 3.14 -22.98 13.77
N LYS A 458 2.03 -23.52 14.31
CA LYS A 458 0.71 -23.43 13.69
C LYS A 458 0.21 -21.98 13.59
N ALA A 459 0.40 -21.18 14.63
CA ALA A 459 0.02 -19.76 14.61
C ALA A 459 0.82 -18.99 13.55
N ILE A 460 2.14 -19.21 13.47
CA ILE A 460 3.00 -18.61 12.44
C ILE A 460 2.54 -18.99 11.04
N LEU A 461 2.25 -20.28 10.80
CA LEU A 461 1.74 -20.72 9.50
C LEU A 461 0.43 -20.01 9.16
N LYS A 462 -0.54 -20.00 10.08
CA LYS A 462 -1.83 -19.32 9.89
C LYS A 462 -1.68 -17.83 9.58
N PHE A 463 -0.72 -17.14 10.20
CA PHE A 463 -0.45 -15.73 9.95
C PHE A 463 -0.01 -15.44 8.50
N TRP A 464 0.74 -16.37 7.90
CA TRP A 464 1.29 -16.24 6.55
C TRP A 464 0.46 -16.96 5.47
N THR A 465 -0.64 -17.64 5.84
CA THR A 465 -1.47 -18.41 4.91
C THR A 465 -2.59 -17.59 4.27
N SER A 466 -2.70 -17.72 2.95
CA SER A 466 -3.88 -17.36 2.16
C SER A 466 -4.70 -18.61 1.87
N ASP A 467 -5.92 -18.70 2.42
CA ASP A 467 -6.86 -19.77 2.07
C ASP A 467 -7.54 -19.43 0.74
N LEU A 468 -7.16 -20.16 -0.32
CA LEU A 468 -7.62 -19.84 -1.68
C LEU A 468 -9.12 -20.10 -1.87
N LYS A 469 -9.72 -20.97 -1.05
CA LYS A 469 -11.18 -21.19 -1.07
C LYS A 469 -11.90 -19.95 -0.52
N GLU A 470 -11.47 -19.45 0.63
CA GLU A 470 -12.03 -18.24 1.25
C GLU A 470 -11.83 -17.02 0.35
N LEU A 471 -10.65 -16.92 -0.27
CA LEU A 471 -10.35 -15.85 -1.23
C LEU A 471 -11.26 -15.94 -2.47
N SER A 472 -11.45 -17.13 -3.05
CA SER A 472 -12.36 -17.33 -4.20
C SER A 472 -13.79 -16.90 -3.88
N THR A 473 -14.31 -17.28 -2.70
CA THR A 473 -15.64 -16.84 -2.24
C THR A 473 -15.70 -15.32 -2.11
N SER A 474 -14.71 -14.72 -1.45
CA SER A 474 -14.65 -13.27 -1.24
C SER A 474 -14.59 -12.48 -2.56
N LEU A 475 -13.84 -12.97 -3.56
CA LEU A 475 -13.74 -12.34 -4.88
C LEU A 475 -15.07 -12.36 -5.65
N LYS A 476 -15.87 -13.41 -5.48
CA LYS A 476 -17.18 -13.55 -6.14
C LYS A 476 -18.25 -12.70 -5.47
N GLU A 477 -18.23 -12.61 -4.13
CA GLU A 477 -19.24 -11.87 -3.36
C GLU A 477 -18.93 -10.37 -3.26
N GLN A 478 -17.65 -10.01 -3.10
CA GLN A 478 -17.19 -8.65 -2.80
C GLN A 478 -15.94 -8.29 -3.62
N PRO A 479 -16.09 -7.96 -4.91
CA PRO A 479 -14.96 -7.71 -5.81
C PRO A 479 -14.08 -6.50 -5.45
N LYS A 480 -14.51 -5.68 -4.47
CA LYS A 480 -13.79 -4.48 -4.00
C LYS A 480 -12.90 -4.72 -2.77
N LEU A 481 -12.86 -5.94 -2.22
CA LEU A 481 -11.97 -6.24 -1.11
C LEU A 481 -10.50 -6.31 -1.56
N PRO A 482 -9.54 -5.91 -0.70
CA PRO A 482 -8.12 -6.10 -0.96
C PRO A 482 -7.81 -7.58 -1.21
N ILE A 483 -7.20 -7.87 -2.35
CA ILE A 483 -6.71 -9.20 -2.71
C ILE A 483 -5.28 -9.33 -2.19
N PRO A 484 -4.95 -10.35 -1.38
CA PRO A 484 -3.57 -10.63 -1.01
C PRO A 484 -2.72 -10.86 -2.26
N THR A 485 -1.59 -10.16 -2.37
CA THR A 485 -0.61 -10.48 -3.41
C THR A 485 0.10 -11.80 -3.07
N LEU A 486 0.75 -12.41 -4.06
CA LEU A 486 1.51 -13.65 -3.88
C LEU A 486 2.51 -13.51 -2.70
N TYR A 487 3.24 -12.42 -2.60
CA TYR A 487 4.27 -12.25 -1.57
C TYR A 487 3.72 -11.93 -0.17
N GLU A 488 2.55 -11.31 -0.02
CA GLU A 488 2.03 -10.91 1.29
C GLU A 488 1.67 -12.09 2.20
N ARG A 489 1.20 -13.19 1.61
CA ARG A 489 0.83 -14.43 2.30
C ARG A 489 1.34 -15.64 1.49
N PRO A 490 2.63 -16.00 1.67
CA PRO A 490 3.34 -16.91 0.78
C PRO A 490 2.97 -18.40 0.94
N PHE A 491 2.01 -18.75 1.79
CA PHE A 491 1.47 -20.10 1.90
C PHE A 491 0.06 -20.12 1.34
N TYR A 492 -0.18 -20.89 0.28
CA TYR A 492 -1.49 -20.96 -0.37
C TYR A 492 -2.15 -22.28 -0.03
N LYS A 493 -3.25 -22.21 0.72
CA LYS A 493 -3.97 -23.40 1.13
C LYS A 493 -4.99 -23.82 0.09
N ILE A 494 -4.92 -25.09 -0.32
CA ILE A 494 -5.91 -25.76 -1.17
C ILE A 494 -6.22 -27.11 -0.52
N GLY A 495 -7.44 -27.26 0.01
CA GLY A 495 -7.79 -28.43 0.82
C GLY A 495 -6.92 -28.51 2.08
N HIS A 496 -6.24 -29.64 2.28
CA HIS A 496 -5.33 -29.87 3.42
C HIS A 496 -3.86 -29.52 3.12
N TYR A 497 -3.55 -29.11 1.89
CA TYR A 497 -2.21 -28.82 1.44
C TYR A 497 -1.91 -27.31 1.51
N ASN A 498 -0.69 -26.98 1.93
CA ASN A 498 -0.11 -25.65 1.81
C ASN A 498 0.94 -25.65 0.70
N PHE A 499 0.68 -24.85 -0.33
CA PHE A 499 1.58 -24.63 -1.45
C PHE A 499 2.48 -23.42 -1.21
N GLN A 500 3.70 -23.47 -1.71
CA GLN A 500 4.62 -22.34 -1.75
C GLN A 500 5.35 -22.29 -3.09
N PHE A 501 5.63 -21.09 -3.56
CA PHE A 501 6.36 -20.83 -4.80
C PHE A 501 7.80 -20.39 -4.47
N PRO A 502 8.82 -21.25 -4.65
CA PRO A 502 10.21 -20.91 -4.37
C PRO A 502 10.67 -19.61 -5.04
N TRP A 503 10.22 -19.37 -6.27
CA TRP A 503 10.55 -18.19 -7.06
C TRP A 503 9.98 -16.88 -6.50
N VAL A 504 8.90 -16.94 -5.69
CA VAL A 504 8.38 -15.80 -4.94
C VAL A 504 9.13 -15.65 -3.62
N VAL A 505 9.12 -16.70 -2.80
CA VAL A 505 9.59 -16.63 -1.40
C VAL A 505 11.09 -16.33 -1.31
N ALA A 506 11.89 -16.77 -2.27
CA ALA A 506 13.33 -16.51 -2.29
C ALA A 506 13.70 -15.05 -2.61
N GLN A 507 12.78 -14.25 -3.18
CA GLN A 507 13.06 -12.91 -3.70
C GLN A 507 12.24 -11.81 -3.02
N GLN A 508 11.23 -12.16 -2.22
CA GLN A 508 10.30 -11.19 -1.67
C GLN A 508 10.94 -10.24 -0.65
N ASN A 509 10.45 -9.01 -0.61
CA ASN A 509 10.73 -8.09 0.48
C ASN A 509 9.85 -8.47 1.69
N ASN A 510 10.42 -9.24 2.60
CA ASN A 510 9.75 -9.75 3.80
C ASN A 510 9.26 -8.63 4.74
N LEU A 511 9.91 -7.46 4.76
CA LEU A 511 9.46 -6.32 5.55
C LEU A 511 8.17 -5.72 4.99
N THR A 512 8.16 -5.38 3.70
CA THR A 512 6.96 -4.87 3.02
C THR A 512 5.82 -5.86 3.08
N THR A 513 6.13 -7.15 2.91
CA THR A 513 5.21 -8.27 3.07
C THR A 513 4.55 -8.27 4.45
N ALA A 514 5.34 -8.16 5.53
CA ALA A 514 4.81 -8.13 6.89
C ALA A 514 3.92 -6.90 7.16
N VAL A 515 4.38 -5.71 6.76
CA VAL A 515 3.63 -4.46 6.92
C VAL A 515 2.30 -4.54 6.18
N ASN A 516 2.30 -4.94 4.91
CA ASN A 516 1.09 -4.97 4.10
C ASN A 516 0.15 -6.11 4.50
N ASN A 517 0.65 -7.27 4.94
CA ASN A 517 -0.19 -8.31 5.52
C ASN A 517 -0.96 -7.79 6.76
N LEU A 518 -0.31 -6.98 7.60
CA LEU A 518 -0.92 -6.38 8.80
C LEU A 518 -1.83 -5.19 8.48
N ARG A 519 -1.39 -4.27 7.62
CA ARG A 519 -2.02 -2.94 7.41
C ARG A 519 -2.94 -2.87 6.19
N ARG A 520 -2.71 -3.68 5.15
CA ARG A 520 -3.54 -3.72 3.93
C ARG A 520 -4.55 -4.85 3.98
N ILE A 521 -4.09 -6.08 4.18
CA ILE A 521 -4.95 -7.27 4.22
C ILE A 521 -5.61 -7.42 5.60
N GLY A 522 -4.83 -7.24 6.66
CA GLY A 522 -5.27 -7.28 8.05
C GLY A 522 -5.90 -5.98 8.55
N ALA A 523 -6.28 -5.04 7.67
CA ALA A 523 -6.73 -3.69 8.04
C ALA A 523 -7.92 -3.64 9.00
N ARG A 524 -8.67 -4.76 9.16
CA ARG A 524 -9.84 -4.87 10.04
C ARG A 524 -9.61 -5.76 11.26
N ARG A 525 -8.37 -6.14 11.57
CA ARG A 525 -8.07 -6.96 12.76
C ARG A 525 -8.42 -6.22 14.05
N SER A 526 -8.86 -6.99 15.05
CA SER A 526 -8.92 -6.53 16.43
C SER A 526 -7.52 -6.14 16.89
N GLY A 527 -7.36 -4.91 17.40
CA GLY A 527 -6.07 -4.40 17.91
C GLY A 527 -5.54 -3.17 17.17
N GLN A 528 -6.02 -2.84 15.98
CA GLN A 528 -5.51 -1.69 15.21
C GLN A 528 -5.56 -0.38 16.01
N MET A 529 -6.65 -0.12 16.74
CA MET A 529 -6.75 1.07 17.59
C MET A 529 -5.68 1.10 18.69
N SER A 530 -5.39 -0.05 19.32
CA SER A 530 -4.32 -0.15 20.31
C SER A 530 -2.92 0.04 19.69
N GLU A 531 -2.74 -0.36 18.43
CA GLU A 531 -1.49 -0.14 17.70
C GLU A 531 -1.27 1.34 17.41
N THR A 532 -2.30 2.06 16.95
CA THR A 532 -2.23 3.51 16.76
C THR A 532 -1.93 4.22 18.08
N ARG A 533 -2.60 3.85 19.18
CA ARG A 533 -2.31 4.43 20.50
C ARG A 533 -0.88 4.17 20.95
N ARG A 534 -0.30 3.01 20.64
CA ARG A 534 1.11 2.72 20.93
C ARG A 534 2.07 3.57 20.09
N ILE A 535 1.72 3.91 18.85
CA ILE A 535 2.51 4.86 18.04
C ILE A 535 2.54 6.23 18.74
N GLU A 536 1.38 6.74 19.13
CA GLU A 536 1.25 8.02 19.83
C GLU A 536 2.08 8.06 21.12
N LEU A 537 1.95 7.03 21.98
CA LEU A 537 2.69 6.93 23.24
C LEU A 537 4.21 6.84 23.04
N ARG A 538 4.68 6.08 22.05
CA ARG A 538 6.12 5.96 21.74
C ARG A 538 6.69 7.27 21.19
N LEU A 539 5.93 7.96 20.35
CA LEU A 539 6.33 9.28 19.85
C LEU A 539 6.36 10.31 20.99
N ALA A 540 5.38 10.27 21.90
CA ALA A 540 5.35 11.10 23.10
C ALA A 540 6.58 10.88 24.00
N GLU A 541 6.98 9.62 24.19
CA GLU A 541 8.19 9.27 24.95
C GLU A 541 9.46 9.86 24.30
N LEU A 542 9.59 9.77 22.98
CA LEU A 542 10.74 10.35 22.27
C LEU A 542 10.77 11.87 22.34
N LEU A 543 9.61 12.53 22.21
CA LEU A 543 9.49 13.97 22.40
C LEU A 543 9.81 14.39 23.85
N SER A 544 9.39 13.58 24.82
CA SER A 544 9.72 13.81 26.23
C SER A 544 11.22 13.68 26.50
N ASN A 545 11.86 12.65 25.92
CA ASN A 545 13.31 12.47 25.97
C ASN A 545 14.08 13.58 25.25
N PHE A 546 13.46 14.25 24.29
CA PHE A 546 13.99 15.45 23.63
C PHE A 546 13.83 16.74 24.47
N GLY A 547 12.95 16.72 25.48
CA GLY A 547 12.72 17.82 26.42
C GLY A 547 11.31 18.41 26.42
N PHE A 548 10.38 17.88 25.62
CA PHE A 548 8.98 18.36 25.64
C PHE A 548 8.20 17.82 26.84
N ALA A 549 7.34 18.64 27.42
CA ALA A 549 6.18 18.14 28.15
C ALA A 549 5.11 17.73 27.13
N VAL A 550 4.56 16.52 27.24
CA VAL A 550 3.65 15.95 26.22
C VAL A 550 2.34 15.49 26.85
N GLU A 551 1.23 15.93 26.26
CA GLU A 551 -0.11 15.45 26.54
C GLU A 551 -0.58 14.56 25.37
N VAL A 552 -1.07 13.35 25.67
CA VAL A 552 -1.46 12.34 24.67
C VAL A 552 -2.96 12.07 24.73
N GLY A 553 -3.67 12.22 23.61
CA GLY A 553 -5.11 11.95 23.53
C GLY A 553 -5.95 12.97 24.29
N TYR A 554 -5.59 14.26 24.21
CA TYR A 554 -6.36 15.32 24.85
C TYR A 554 -7.73 15.45 24.18
N GLN A 555 -8.81 15.41 24.97
CA GLN A 555 -10.16 15.61 24.46
C GLN A 555 -10.63 17.01 24.89
N PRO A 556 -10.69 17.99 23.97
CA PRO A 556 -11.21 19.31 24.31
C PRO A 556 -12.69 19.26 24.69
N ASP A 557 -13.11 20.24 25.49
CA ASP A 557 -14.51 20.40 25.87
C ASP A 557 -15.40 20.58 24.64
N ARG A 558 -16.58 19.96 24.70
CA ARG A 558 -17.58 20.09 23.64
C ARG A 558 -18.28 21.43 23.76
N ILE A 559 -17.88 22.37 22.92
CA ILE A 559 -18.67 23.56 22.61
C ILE A 559 -19.64 23.15 21.50
N ASP A 560 -20.93 23.49 21.60
CA ASP A 560 -22.03 22.95 20.75
C ASP A 560 -21.72 22.84 19.23
N GLN A 561 -22.40 21.88 18.58
CA GLN A 561 -22.36 21.47 17.15
C GLN A 561 -21.02 21.06 16.50
N ASP A 562 -19.85 21.48 16.96
CA ASP A 562 -18.57 21.10 16.32
C ASP A 562 -17.57 20.47 17.32
N ASP A 563 -17.70 19.15 17.51
CA ASP A 563 -16.72 18.35 18.25
C ASP A 563 -15.41 18.29 17.44
N ALA A 564 -14.36 18.94 17.98
CA ALA A 564 -13.01 18.90 17.44
C ALA A 564 -12.41 17.47 17.45
N GLY A 565 -12.90 16.63 18.36
CA GLY A 565 -12.43 15.27 18.61
C GLY A 565 -11.13 15.23 19.42
N GLU A 566 -10.74 14.00 19.80
CA GLU A 566 -9.48 13.71 20.48
C GLU A 566 -8.29 14.24 19.67
N VAL A 567 -7.37 14.92 20.34
CA VAL A 567 -6.09 15.41 19.85
C VAL A 567 -4.99 14.39 20.16
N ASP A 568 -4.26 13.93 19.15
CA ASP A 568 -3.32 12.82 19.31
C ASP A 568 -2.16 13.22 20.24
N LEU A 569 -1.42 14.30 19.93
CA LEU A 569 -0.39 14.86 20.83
C LEU A 569 -0.40 16.39 20.88
N ILE A 570 -0.21 16.93 22.08
CA ILE A 570 0.13 18.35 22.33
C ILE A 570 1.46 18.37 23.07
N CYS A 571 2.47 19.05 22.51
CA CYS A 571 3.79 19.10 23.11
C CYS A 571 4.20 20.53 23.41
N HIS A 572 4.84 20.78 24.55
CA HIS A 572 5.38 22.09 24.92
C HIS A 572 6.85 22.02 25.34
N TYR A 573 7.69 22.89 24.79
CA TYR A 573 9.08 23.08 25.25
C TYR A 573 9.55 24.51 24.96
N ASN A 574 9.96 25.25 26.01
CA ASN A 574 10.53 26.61 25.91
C ASN A 574 9.74 27.55 24.97
N GLY A 575 8.42 27.63 25.18
CA GLY A 575 7.52 28.49 24.41
C GLY A 575 7.17 27.97 23.01
N VAL A 576 7.63 26.77 22.64
CA VAL A 576 7.22 26.10 21.40
C VAL A 576 6.12 25.09 21.70
N ILE A 577 5.02 25.16 20.95
CA ILE A 577 3.91 24.20 20.96
C ILE A 577 3.89 23.39 19.66
N LEU A 578 3.82 22.06 19.78
CA LEU A 578 3.63 21.15 18.65
C LEU A 578 2.28 20.43 18.72
N LEU A 579 1.46 20.76 17.73
CA LEU A 579 0.27 20.15 17.18
C LEU A 579 0.47 18.84 16.41
N ILE A 580 0.33 17.61 16.92
CA ILE A 580 0.55 16.41 16.07
C ILE A 580 -0.73 15.61 15.84
N GLU A 581 -0.99 15.27 14.58
CA GLU A 581 -1.98 14.28 14.14
C GLU A 581 -1.26 13.09 13.50
N VAL A 582 -1.41 11.89 14.08
CA VAL A 582 -0.77 10.66 13.61
C VAL A 582 -1.66 9.93 12.59
N LYS A 583 -1.05 9.41 11.53
CA LYS A 583 -1.68 8.53 10.54
C LYS A 583 -0.80 7.31 10.30
N SER A 584 -1.44 6.14 10.25
CA SER A 584 -0.78 4.87 9.99
C SER A 584 -1.50 4.11 8.88
N GLY A 585 -0.72 3.59 7.93
CA GLY A 585 -1.21 2.92 6.73
C GLY A 585 -0.33 1.73 6.31
N TYR A 586 -0.56 1.25 5.10
CA TYR A 586 0.28 0.23 4.45
C TYR A 586 1.30 0.90 3.50
N ILE A 587 2.31 0.16 3.06
CA ILE A 587 3.29 0.63 2.08
C ILE A 587 2.68 0.47 0.68
N ARG A 588 2.55 1.59 -0.04
CA ARG A 588 1.88 1.64 -1.34
C ARG A 588 2.83 1.27 -2.46
N SER A 589 2.29 0.70 -3.53
CA SER A 589 3.07 0.28 -4.70
C SER A 589 2.77 1.08 -5.96
N THR A 590 1.71 1.91 -5.97
CA THR A 590 1.30 2.66 -7.15
C THR A 590 1.06 4.14 -6.88
N ARG A 591 1.28 4.99 -7.90
CA ARG A 591 0.98 6.42 -7.85
C ARG A 591 -0.51 6.69 -7.54
N HIS A 592 -1.41 5.84 -8.04
CA HIS A 592 -2.83 5.95 -7.75
C HIS A 592 -3.12 5.73 -6.26
N GLU A 593 -2.51 4.73 -5.62
CA GLU A 593 -2.64 4.53 -4.16
C GLU A 593 -2.11 5.72 -3.37
N VAL A 594 -0.97 6.30 -3.79
CA VAL A 594 -0.40 7.51 -3.17
C VAL A 594 -1.36 8.69 -3.29
N TRP A 595 -1.92 8.92 -4.48
CA TRP A 595 -2.93 9.96 -4.71
C TRP A 595 -4.19 9.74 -3.85
N LEU A 596 -4.67 8.50 -3.73
CA LEU A 596 -5.81 8.17 -2.86
C LEU A 596 -5.52 8.46 -1.39
N HIS A 597 -4.31 8.16 -0.92
CA HIS A 597 -3.92 8.46 0.46
C HIS A 597 -3.83 9.96 0.71
N GLN A 598 -3.23 10.72 -0.21
CA GLN A 598 -3.14 12.17 -0.12
C GLN A 598 -4.54 12.81 -0.05
N THR A 599 -5.43 12.45 -0.98
CA THR A 599 -6.75 13.10 -1.14
C THR A 599 -7.81 12.64 -0.14
N ASN A 600 -7.64 11.46 0.47
CA ASN A 600 -8.57 10.92 1.46
C ASN A 600 -8.04 11.03 2.88
N THR A 601 -6.87 10.47 3.15
CA THR A 601 -6.34 10.32 4.52
C THR A 601 -5.67 11.61 4.98
N LEU A 602 -4.69 12.11 4.22
CA LEU A 602 -3.89 13.27 4.64
C LEU A 602 -4.71 14.57 4.57
N ARG A 603 -5.55 14.75 3.55
CA ARG A 603 -6.55 15.83 3.50
C ARG A 603 -7.44 15.84 4.75
N LYS A 604 -7.94 14.67 5.17
CA LYS A 604 -8.77 14.56 6.37
C LYS A 604 -7.98 14.89 7.63
N ALA A 605 -6.73 14.45 7.74
CA ALA A 605 -5.82 14.78 8.84
C ALA A 605 -5.57 16.30 8.93
N ALA A 606 -5.30 16.96 7.80
CA ALA A 606 -5.14 18.40 7.71
C ALA A 606 -6.41 19.13 8.21
N ARG A 607 -7.59 18.66 7.80
CA ARG A 607 -8.86 19.21 8.29
C ARG A 607 -9.08 18.98 9.79
N GLN A 608 -8.65 17.83 10.31
CA GLN A 608 -8.68 17.58 11.76
C GLN A 608 -7.81 18.60 12.49
N LEU A 609 -6.59 18.85 12.03
CA LEU A 609 -5.71 19.88 12.58
C LEU A 609 -6.30 21.29 12.48
N LYS A 610 -6.91 21.64 11.34
CA LYS A 610 -7.60 22.94 11.15
C LYS A 610 -8.68 23.19 12.19
N ARG A 611 -9.47 22.17 12.53
CA ARG A 611 -10.51 22.28 13.57
C ARG A 611 -9.94 22.24 14.99
N LYS A 612 -8.94 21.39 15.24
CA LYS A 612 -8.34 21.22 16.57
C LYS A 612 -7.50 22.43 17.00
N THR A 613 -6.83 23.12 16.07
CA THR A 613 -5.92 24.23 16.37
C THR A 613 -6.57 25.34 17.22
N PRO A 614 -7.69 25.98 16.80
CA PRO A 614 -8.32 27.03 17.62
C PRO A 614 -8.81 26.48 18.96
N THR A 615 -9.39 25.28 18.99
CA THR A 615 -9.87 24.65 20.24
C THR A 615 -8.74 24.38 21.23
N VAL A 616 -7.57 23.96 20.75
CA VAL A 616 -6.38 23.76 21.60
C VAL A 616 -5.83 25.08 22.10
N LEU A 617 -5.82 26.14 21.29
CA LEU A 617 -5.42 27.47 21.74
C LEU A 617 -6.36 27.99 22.84
N ASP A 618 -7.66 27.83 22.67
CA ASP A 618 -8.66 28.19 23.68
C ASP A 618 -8.51 27.35 24.97
N ALA A 619 -8.25 26.05 24.83
CA ALA A 619 -7.95 25.17 25.96
C ALA A 619 -6.66 25.59 26.68
N LEU A 620 -5.59 25.92 25.96
CA LEU A 620 -4.36 26.43 26.57
C LEU A 620 -4.59 27.76 27.31
N ALA A 621 -5.56 28.57 26.90
CA ALA A 621 -5.94 29.81 27.58
C ALA A 621 -6.85 29.58 28.81
N SER A 622 -7.67 28.54 28.83
CA SER A 622 -8.72 28.34 29.86
C SER A 622 -8.50 27.14 30.79
N ASP A 623 -7.92 26.05 30.31
CA ASP A 623 -7.71 24.79 31.04
C ASP A 623 -6.38 24.82 31.84
N GLU A 624 -6.49 25.15 33.13
CA GLU A 624 -5.37 25.12 34.07
C GLU A 624 -4.72 23.74 34.22
N GLN A 625 -5.50 22.66 34.09
CA GLN A 625 -4.97 21.31 34.25
C GLN A 625 -4.12 20.92 33.05
N LEU A 626 -4.58 21.22 31.83
CA LEU A 626 -3.80 21.03 30.60
C LEU A 626 -2.49 21.82 30.67
N ARG A 627 -2.56 23.11 31.04
CA ARG A 627 -1.36 23.93 31.22
C ARG A 627 -0.40 23.35 32.25
N SER A 628 -0.91 22.88 33.38
CA SER A 628 -0.09 22.25 34.42
C SER A 628 0.60 20.98 33.90
N ARG A 629 -0.07 20.13 33.11
CA ARG A 629 0.53 18.92 32.51
C ARG A 629 1.60 19.27 31.47
N LEU A 630 1.42 20.37 30.74
CA LEU A 630 2.38 20.88 29.76
C LEU A 630 3.48 21.78 30.36
N GLY A 631 3.47 22.04 31.67
CA GLY A 631 4.43 22.92 32.33
C GLY A 631 4.33 24.39 31.91
N ILE A 632 3.16 24.84 31.46
CA ILE A 632 2.91 26.22 31.03
C ILE A 632 2.40 27.04 32.22
N CYS A 633 3.22 27.97 32.71
CA CYS A 633 2.85 28.81 33.86
C CYS A 633 2.01 30.04 33.46
N ASP A 634 2.23 30.58 32.26
CA ASP A 634 1.47 31.70 31.69
C ASP A 634 1.34 31.48 30.18
N SER A 635 0.12 31.62 29.63
CA SER A 635 -0.13 31.48 28.18
C SER A 635 0.62 32.51 27.34
N SER A 636 1.07 33.63 27.93
CA SER A 636 1.92 34.62 27.26
C SER A 636 3.32 34.10 26.89
N THR A 637 3.70 32.91 27.38
CA THR A 637 5.01 32.26 27.12
C THR A 637 5.06 31.47 25.81
N ILE A 638 3.97 31.39 25.05
CA ILE A 638 3.91 30.68 23.77
C ILE A 638 4.46 31.58 22.66
N ASP A 639 5.69 31.29 22.21
CA ASP A 639 6.36 31.99 21.11
C ASP A 639 5.98 31.42 19.72
N HIS A 640 5.86 30.09 19.62
CA HIS A 640 5.68 29.39 18.35
C HIS A 640 4.64 28.28 18.49
N PHE A 641 3.70 28.23 17.55
CA PHE A 641 2.77 27.13 17.37
C PHE A 641 3.02 26.48 16.01
N ARG A 642 3.19 25.16 15.98
CA ARG A 642 3.28 24.37 14.75
C ARG A 642 2.33 23.20 14.82
N ALA A 643 1.80 22.80 13.67
CA ALA A 643 0.97 21.63 13.55
C ALA A 643 1.42 20.76 12.38
N TRP A 644 1.63 19.47 12.63
CA TRP A 644 2.18 18.50 11.69
C TRP A 644 1.28 17.27 11.59
N ILE A 645 1.17 16.75 10.37
CA ILE A 645 0.62 15.42 10.12
C ILE A 645 1.80 14.46 10.13
N VAL A 646 1.85 13.55 11.10
CA VAL A 646 2.90 12.53 11.19
C VAL A 646 2.37 11.24 10.57
N ASP A 647 2.91 10.82 9.44
CA ASP A 647 2.42 9.68 8.67
C ASP A 647 3.45 8.55 8.60
N THR A 648 3.02 7.29 8.68
CA THR A 648 3.94 6.14 8.53
C THR A 648 4.43 5.94 7.09
N SER A 649 4.04 6.80 6.15
CA SER A 649 4.40 6.69 4.74
C SER A 649 5.36 7.82 4.35
N ILE A 650 6.30 7.51 3.46
CA ILE A 650 7.39 8.43 3.05
C ILE A 650 7.03 9.25 1.80
N GLU A 651 6.04 8.82 1.02
CA GLU A 651 5.72 9.34 -0.30
C GLU A 651 5.26 10.81 -0.28
N CYS A 652 4.69 11.26 0.84
CA CYS A 652 4.26 12.64 1.05
C CYS A 652 5.13 13.39 2.07
N ASP A 653 6.25 12.82 2.55
CA ASP A 653 7.15 13.50 3.48
C ASP A 653 7.64 14.83 2.90
N GLN A 654 7.55 15.89 3.71
CA GLN A 654 7.88 17.30 3.38
C GLN A 654 6.91 18.00 2.44
N GLN A 655 5.76 17.39 2.14
CA GLN A 655 4.72 18.07 1.39
C GLN A 655 3.78 18.85 2.33
N ILE A 656 3.23 19.96 1.82
CA ILE A 656 2.19 20.72 2.50
C ILE A 656 0.83 20.30 1.94
N ILE A 657 -0.06 19.85 2.81
CA ILE A 657 -1.44 19.45 2.46
C ILE A 657 -2.40 20.31 3.26
N ASP A 658 -3.25 21.07 2.56
CA ASP A 658 -4.21 22.02 3.13
C ASP A 658 -3.60 22.94 4.22
N GLY A 659 -2.33 23.34 4.02
CA GLY A 659 -1.60 24.24 4.93
C GLY A 659 -0.80 23.55 6.03
N TYR A 660 -0.81 22.22 6.13
CA TYR A 660 -0.10 21.46 7.15
C TYR A 660 1.04 20.63 6.55
N LEU A 661 2.20 20.64 7.21
CA LEU A 661 3.35 19.83 6.82
C LEU A 661 3.07 18.35 7.13
N VAL A 662 3.36 17.49 6.17
CA VAL A 662 3.42 16.05 6.36
C VAL A 662 4.86 15.65 6.68
N VAL A 663 5.04 14.94 7.78
CA VAL A 663 6.33 14.44 8.26
C VAL A 663 6.25 12.92 8.32
N SER A 664 7.18 12.21 7.68
CA SER A 664 7.29 10.77 7.86
C SER A 664 7.59 10.47 9.33
N LEU A 665 6.85 9.54 9.93
CA LEU A 665 7.11 9.08 11.29
C LEU A 665 8.56 8.60 11.41
N GLU A 666 9.03 7.81 10.45
CA GLU A 666 10.40 7.28 10.47
C GLU A 666 11.44 8.40 10.42
N SER A 667 11.23 9.46 9.62
CA SER A 667 12.12 10.61 9.58
C SER A 667 12.14 11.35 10.93
N LEU A 668 10.98 11.52 11.56
CA LEU A 668 10.87 12.13 12.88
C LEU A 668 11.54 11.29 13.97
N LEU A 669 11.42 9.96 13.93
CA LEU A 669 12.11 9.05 14.85
C LEU A 669 13.64 9.23 14.76
N ILE A 670 14.18 9.32 13.54
CA ILE A 670 15.62 9.50 13.30
C ILE A 670 16.08 10.86 13.82
N ILE A 671 15.31 11.91 13.56
CA ILE A 671 15.61 13.27 14.01
C ILE A 671 15.62 13.33 15.55
N LEU A 672 14.58 12.82 16.22
CA LEU A 672 14.47 12.88 17.68
C LEU A 672 15.57 12.10 18.40
N ARG A 673 16.13 11.07 17.74
CA ARG A 673 17.26 10.28 18.26
C ARG A 673 18.62 10.83 17.86
N ASP A 674 18.65 11.81 16.96
CA ASP A 674 19.87 12.33 16.35
C ASP A 674 20.75 11.22 15.74
N GLU A 675 20.12 10.28 15.03
CA GLU A 675 20.74 9.06 14.44
C GLU A 675 20.91 9.18 12.91
N ARG A 676 21.09 10.39 12.37
CA ARG A 676 21.16 10.62 10.92
C ARG A 676 22.25 9.79 10.24
N GLU A 677 23.37 9.54 10.91
CA GLU A 677 24.46 8.72 10.39
C GLU A 677 24.04 7.30 10.01
N MET A 678 23.00 6.76 10.65
CA MET A 678 22.52 5.41 10.38
C MET A 678 21.76 5.32 9.03
N LEU A 679 21.43 6.43 8.37
CA LEU A 679 20.86 6.42 7.02
C LEU A 679 21.85 5.97 5.94
N LEU A 680 23.15 5.99 6.24
CA LEU A 680 24.18 5.53 5.33
C LEU A 680 24.26 3.99 5.27
N PRO A 681 24.69 3.43 4.14
CA PRO A 681 25.14 2.05 4.06
C PRO A 681 26.18 1.73 5.17
N ILE A 682 26.13 0.52 5.71
CA ILE A 682 26.95 0.11 6.87
C ILE A 682 28.46 0.31 6.64
N ASP A 683 28.92 0.13 5.40
CA ASP A 683 30.31 0.29 4.97
C ASP A 683 30.77 1.76 4.94
N LYS A 684 29.84 2.72 5.01
CA LYS A 684 30.13 4.16 4.98
C LYS A 684 30.04 4.86 6.34
N ILE A 685 29.44 4.24 7.35
CA ILE A 685 29.21 4.86 8.67
C ILE A 685 30.52 5.29 9.36
N SER A 686 31.63 4.58 9.12
CA SER A 686 32.95 4.93 9.68
C SER A 686 33.71 5.99 8.89
N ASP A 687 33.38 6.16 7.61
CA ASP A 687 34.21 6.90 6.66
C ASP A 687 33.67 8.33 6.42
N GLU A 688 32.36 8.51 6.56
CA GLU A 688 31.70 9.81 6.42
C GLU A 688 31.34 10.39 7.81
N LYS A 689 32.02 11.49 8.20
CA LYS A 689 31.59 12.28 9.37
C LYS A 689 30.33 13.04 9.01
N ILE A 690 29.16 12.45 9.27
CA ILE A 690 27.89 13.19 9.21
C ILE A 690 27.79 14.09 10.43
N GLU A 691 27.57 15.38 10.19
CA GLU A 691 27.27 16.33 11.26
C GLU A 691 25.97 15.94 11.97
N LYS A 692 26.00 15.94 13.31
CA LYS A 692 24.81 15.77 14.15
C LYS A 692 23.78 16.85 13.80
N LEU A 693 22.49 16.51 13.88
CA LEU A 693 21.40 17.45 13.64
C LEU A 693 21.31 18.51 14.76
N PHE A 694 21.77 18.14 15.97
CA PHE A 694 21.74 18.97 17.17
C PHE A 694 23.14 19.13 17.80
N PRO A 695 24.13 19.73 17.10
CA PRO A 695 25.50 19.82 17.58
C PRO A 695 25.64 20.71 18.83
N ASN A 696 24.70 21.64 19.03
CA ASN A 696 24.64 22.54 20.18
C ASN A 696 23.65 22.07 21.26
N GLY A 697 23.24 20.80 21.21
CA GLY A 697 22.23 20.23 22.10
C GLY A 697 20.79 20.38 21.58
N GLN A 698 19.87 19.71 22.28
CA GLN A 698 18.45 19.66 21.92
C GLN A 698 17.78 21.03 22.11
N CYS A 699 17.19 21.55 21.04
CA CYS A 699 16.50 22.84 21.01
C CYS A 699 15.22 22.71 20.19
N PRO A 700 14.06 23.16 20.69
CA PRO A 700 12.79 22.98 19.99
C PRO A 700 12.68 23.84 18.73
N LYS A 701 13.29 25.03 18.71
CA LYS A 701 13.38 25.87 17.50
C LYS A 701 14.21 25.19 16.41
N ARG A 702 15.34 24.59 16.80
CA ARG A 702 16.19 23.80 15.88
C ARG A 702 15.47 22.54 15.38
N LEU A 703 14.67 21.89 16.24
CA LEU A 703 13.86 20.74 15.82
C LEU A 703 12.89 21.12 14.70
N ILE A 704 12.19 22.25 14.85
CA ILE A 704 11.31 22.77 13.80
C ILE A 704 12.08 23.01 12.50
N GLU A 705 13.23 23.69 12.56
CA GLU A 705 14.06 23.94 11.37
C GLU A 705 14.48 22.63 10.68
N VAL A 706 14.98 21.66 11.44
CA VAL A 706 15.45 20.37 10.91
C VAL A 706 14.31 19.60 10.24
N VAL A 707 13.12 19.60 10.83
CA VAL A 707 11.94 18.92 10.29
C VAL A 707 11.40 19.66 9.06
N GLU A 708 11.16 20.98 9.15
CA GLU A 708 10.51 21.77 8.10
C GLU A 708 11.41 21.97 6.87
N ASN A 709 12.72 22.12 7.05
CA ASN A 709 13.68 22.22 5.94
C ASN A 709 14.13 20.85 5.41
N GLY A 710 13.76 19.78 6.10
CA GLY A 710 14.08 18.44 5.68
C GLY A 710 15.55 18.05 5.80
N GLU A 711 16.23 18.61 6.80
CA GLU A 711 17.67 18.52 6.95
C GLU A 711 18.20 17.10 7.14
N VAL A 712 17.34 16.19 7.65
CA VAL A 712 17.64 14.77 7.80
C VAL A 712 18.04 14.12 6.46
N TRP A 713 17.51 14.60 5.33
CA TRP A 713 17.81 14.07 4.00
C TRP A 713 18.93 14.79 3.25
N MET A 714 19.46 15.91 3.77
CA MET A 714 20.48 16.67 3.04
C MET A 714 21.70 15.81 2.74
N GLY A 715 22.29 15.94 1.55
CA GLY A 715 23.47 15.19 1.16
C GLY A 715 23.26 13.69 0.89
N LEU A 716 22.00 13.20 0.94
CA LEU A 716 21.62 11.86 0.50
C LEU A 716 21.10 11.84 -0.96
N ASP A 717 21.30 12.94 -1.69
CA ASP A 717 20.94 13.11 -3.11
C ASP A 717 21.90 12.39 -4.07
#